data_AF-A0A2S6FYT5-F1
#
_entry.id   AF-A0A2S6FYT5-F1
#
_cell.length_a   1.000
_cell.length_b   1.000
_cell.length_c   1.000
_cell.angle_alpha   90.00
_cell.angle_beta   90.00
_cell.angle_gamma   90.00
#
_symmetry.space_group_name_H-M   'P 1'
#
loop_
_entity.id
_entity.type
_entity.pdbx_description
1 polymer ?
#
loop_
_entity_poly.entity_id
_entity_poly.type
_entity_poly.pdbx_seq_one_letter_code
_entity_poly.pdbx_strand_id
1 'polypeptide(L)'
;MPSDLKEKLINLSSIDKFKAGYIEFLVLYGENTIKVKVAVGNLDGEFEDLGYGFGIITFKISDADNITKVEGISYFELPQTLYINSLEGNKASCVNGLWDLYDLSGKGVLIGFIDSGIDYRHPAFMDTEGNTRIEYIYDISLKKGWNREEINQAINSQNPYDLIAHRDFVGHGTHVAGIASGGGNIDKVYYGAAYNSSIAMIKITPPGNLNYTQASQIMRAIKILLDKRVELNMPLVINLSFSTNNGAHNGSSILEQYISTISNIEPISFVIAAGNEGEAAHHVGGTFRDSQNISINIAQEEKSIIIQLYKEILSDISIEITSPSGKTTGKNTVVQGSTENNVDSNKAIIYYTGPRPFDINGEIIISILALEGKSLIEGTWNINITLENDYRGRYDMWLPISEGLNPKTKFLQPSITNTLGIPATVSNVVSVGSYNYSTMNISGFSGRGKDVIGETKPDLVAPGENIVSASPGGGYDSKTGTSMATPFVSGIAALLMEWGIIDGNDSLLFGQRLKYFLLKGARRNRTTLVYPNYSFGYGEVCGKSSLDLATSLRGEEGFIMESLRLDCGSLYLNPDYNSYLVEYDGDIVKSLENISDICAFVLDESFAVISVKSDMENKILKGITNIVYKEDTSLYTLSEVSPIEAADIPQFHNHPYLPLDGYGVLVGTIDTGIDYLNKEFMYEDDTTRINYIWDQTLTNGSKPLGFSYGVEFNKEEINQAIKAMENGENPYKIVPSKDDIGHGTSMAGILGGRGRNPELKGAAPGCEFAVVKLKPAIGLDLSKDTSGKDRVAYNNTDVIMAIKYLSQLASRLNKPLVIYISVGTNAGAHDGNSIIERYIDEVSRIRGVVVVSGTGNQGDEDLHASGMFQNTGEVKTLEVKISKQQRNLAFEIWIDKPDKVSIGVISPSGEVIEKVPAKLKKGEEIELVFEGSKVFIEYYFPEELTGDELIRVKIEDVREGIWQFKLFGDYIVSGRYNAWLPQRDLLKGDTRFLTPNQFITLMVPSTSRSIITTSYYNQNNNSYVASSGRGYTRDDRIKPDLTTGGINVKTTKVGGGETIVSGSSAATAVLAGACALLFQWGVVEGKDPTIYAPKMKTYLIRGTKKRPGDKYPNPEFGYGMLSLQGLFENIRSIYFEDTNKVQNKDFIESKLGDLFIRMPLNK
;
A
#
# COMPACT_ATOMS: atom_id res chain seq x y z
N MET A 1 -42.72 21.60 33.77
CA MET A 1 -42.32 21.34 32.37
C MET A 1 -43.16 22.18 31.42
N PRO A 2 -42.71 22.41 30.17
CA PRO A 2 -43.55 22.94 29.09
C PRO A 2 -44.72 21.99 28.77
N SER A 3 -45.85 22.54 28.34
CA SER A 3 -47.10 21.80 28.05
C SER A 3 -46.88 20.64 27.07
N ASP A 4 -46.18 20.92 25.97
CA ASP A 4 -45.96 19.99 24.85
C ASP A 4 -45.06 18.81 25.25
N LEU A 5 -44.20 19.01 26.26
CA LEU A 5 -43.37 17.96 26.84
C LEU A 5 -44.20 17.07 27.76
N LYS A 6 -45.12 17.66 28.54
CA LYS A 6 -46.05 16.93 29.42
C LYS A 6 -46.99 16.01 28.63
N GLU A 7 -47.52 16.48 27.51
CA GLU A 7 -48.42 15.70 26.64
C GLU A 7 -47.68 14.55 25.93
N LYS A 8 -46.42 14.76 25.52
CA LYS A 8 -45.55 13.69 25.00
C LYS A 8 -45.21 12.62 26.04
N LEU A 9 -44.94 13.02 27.30
CA LEU A 9 -44.64 12.07 28.38
C LEU A 9 -45.85 11.22 28.75
N ILE A 10 -47.06 11.79 28.73
CA ILE A 10 -48.31 11.04 28.94
C ILE A 10 -48.45 9.94 27.87
N ASN A 11 -48.25 10.26 26.60
CA ASN A 11 -48.28 9.28 25.51
C ASN A 11 -47.20 8.19 25.67
N LEU A 12 -45.96 8.55 26.01
CA LEU A 12 -44.87 7.58 26.21
C LEU A 12 -45.19 6.58 27.34
N SER A 13 -45.67 7.05 28.49
CA SER A 13 -45.98 6.18 29.64
C SER A 13 -47.14 5.20 29.41
N SER A 14 -48.05 5.52 28.47
CA SER A 14 -49.19 4.66 28.14
C SER A 14 -48.79 3.38 27.37
N ILE A 15 -47.53 3.33 26.91
CA ILE A 15 -46.94 2.23 26.14
C ILE A 15 -46.02 1.37 27.04
N ASP A 16 -45.62 1.90 28.20
CA ASP A 16 -44.61 1.28 29.06
C ASP A 16 -45.20 0.17 29.95
N LYS A 17 -44.51 -0.97 30.01
CA LYS A 17 -45.04 -2.22 30.59
C LYS A 17 -44.77 -2.40 32.08
N PHE A 18 -43.93 -1.57 32.71
CA PHE A 18 -43.38 -1.89 34.03
C PHE A 18 -44.11 -1.28 35.23
N LYS A 19 -44.77 -0.10 35.11
CA LYS A 19 -45.69 0.42 36.16
C LYS A 19 -46.67 1.48 35.62
N ALA A 20 -47.78 1.03 35.02
CA ALA A 20 -48.74 1.92 34.35
C ALA A 20 -49.27 3.07 35.25
N GLY A 21 -49.22 4.31 34.76
CA GLY A 21 -49.66 5.53 35.46
C GLY A 21 -48.60 6.24 36.30
N TYR A 22 -47.38 5.69 36.35
CA TYR A 22 -46.23 6.26 37.06
C TYR A 22 -45.11 6.62 36.07
N ILE A 23 -44.19 7.48 36.51
CA ILE A 23 -43.00 7.91 35.76
C ILE A 23 -41.80 7.88 36.69
N GLU A 24 -40.69 7.34 36.19
CA GLU A 24 -39.42 7.23 36.90
C GLU A 24 -38.43 8.29 36.40
N PHE A 25 -37.56 8.74 37.29
CA PHE A 25 -36.47 9.67 37.02
C PHE A 25 -35.17 9.13 37.63
N LEU A 26 -34.13 9.00 36.81
CA LEU A 26 -32.78 8.72 37.26
C LEU A 26 -32.20 10.03 37.83
N VAL A 27 -31.73 10.02 39.07
CA VAL A 27 -31.23 11.24 39.74
C VAL A 27 -29.83 11.10 40.29
N LEU A 28 -29.07 12.18 40.15
CA LEU A 28 -27.83 12.43 40.88
C LEU A 28 -28.16 13.30 42.10
N TYR A 29 -27.70 12.91 43.29
CA TYR A 29 -27.89 13.63 44.54
C TYR A 29 -26.58 13.75 45.31
N GLY A 30 -26.39 14.87 46.01
CA GLY A 30 -25.10 15.25 46.61
C GLY A 30 -24.62 14.33 47.75
N GLU A 31 -25.02 14.63 48.99
CA GLU A 31 -24.42 14.00 50.18
C GLU A 31 -25.41 13.68 51.32
N ASN A 32 -26.73 13.63 51.07
CA ASN A 32 -27.69 13.24 52.10
C ASN A 32 -28.94 12.53 51.55
N THR A 33 -28.84 11.19 51.44
CA THR A 33 -29.94 10.30 51.03
C THR A 33 -31.22 10.53 51.86
N ILE A 34 -31.10 10.78 53.17
CA ILE A 34 -32.24 10.94 54.08
C ILE A 34 -33.04 12.20 53.71
N LYS A 35 -32.36 13.31 53.38
CA LYS A 35 -33.04 14.54 52.92
C LYS A 35 -33.80 14.31 51.61
N VAL A 36 -33.19 13.67 50.62
CA VAL A 36 -33.84 13.38 49.34
C VAL A 36 -35.05 12.48 49.55
N LYS A 37 -34.91 11.42 50.35
CA LYS A 37 -36.02 10.51 50.69
C LYS A 37 -37.20 11.22 51.34
N VAL A 38 -36.95 12.17 52.24
CA VAL A 38 -38.00 12.98 52.87
C VAL A 38 -38.62 13.99 51.89
N ALA A 39 -37.80 14.66 51.06
CA ALA A 39 -38.28 15.62 50.06
C ALA A 39 -39.18 14.95 49.00
N VAL A 40 -38.82 13.75 48.55
CA VAL A 40 -39.60 12.95 47.59
C VAL A 40 -40.89 12.42 48.23
N GLY A 41 -40.82 11.89 49.47
CA GLY A 41 -41.99 11.42 50.19
C GLY A 41 -43.02 12.52 50.49
N ASN A 42 -42.57 13.76 50.74
CA ASN A 42 -43.46 14.93 50.91
C ASN A 42 -44.19 15.36 49.62
N LEU A 43 -43.83 14.79 48.46
CA LEU A 43 -44.39 15.09 47.15
C LEU A 43 -45.14 13.90 46.53
N ASP A 44 -45.54 12.92 47.36
CA ASP A 44 -46.17 11.65 46.97
C ASP A 44 -45.34 10.81 45.95
N GLY A 45 -44.01 10.89 46.05
CA GLY A 45 -43.08 10.07 45.28
C GLY A 45 -42.43 8.94 46.09
N GLU A 46 -41.90 7.94 45.38
CA GLU A 46 -41.04 6.89 45.91
C GLU A 46 -39.57 7.22 45.57
N PHE A 47 -38.64 7.02 46.52
CA PHE A 47 -37.20 7.20 46.28
C PHE A 47 -36.41 5.93 46.63
N GLU A 48 -35.73 5.40 45.62
CA GLU A 48 -34.80 4.28 45.71
C GLU A 48 -33.36 4.83 45.64
N ASP A 49 -32.53 4.42 46.61
CA ASP A 49 -31.12 4.78 46.68
C ASP A 49 -30.28 3.68 46.02
N LEU A 50 -29.53 4.01 44.96
CA LEU A 50 -28.64 3.10 44.25
C LEU A 50 -27.18 3.22 44.76
N GLY A 51 -26.90 4.14 45.67
CA GLY A 51 -25.58 4.42 46.23
C GLY A 51 -24.76 5.41 45.41
N TYR A 52 -23.63 5.84 45.98
CA TYR A 52 -22.64 6.75 45.35
C TYR A 52 -23.21 8.08 44.81
N GLY A 53 -24.33 8.55 45.35
CA GLY A 53 -25.01 9.76 44.87
C GLY A 53 -25.94 9.53 43.68
N PHE A 54 -26.32 8.29 43.38
CA PHE A 54 -27.31 7.95 42.34
C PHE A 54 -28.57 7.32 42.98
N GLY A 55 -29.75 7.65 42.43
CA GLY A 55 -31.01 7.05 42.86
C GLY A 55 -32.09 7.10 41.78
N ILE A 56 -33.24 6.51 42.07
CA ILE A 56 -34.44 6.55 41.21
C ILE A 56 -35.57 7.24 42.00
N ILE A 57 -36.21 8.23 41.39
CA ILE A 57 -37.40 8.89 41.92
C ILE A 57 -38.61 8.52 41.05
N THR A 58 -39.65 7.95 41.65
CA THR A 58 -40.89 7.58 40.96
C THR A 58 -42.03 8.48 41.42
N PHE A 59 -42.73 9.12 40.48
CA PHE A 59 -43.96 9.89 40.74
C PHE A 59 -45.15 9.32 39.97
N LYS A 60 -46.39 9.67 40.35
CA LYS A 60 -47.54 9.54 39.45
C LYS A 60 -47.35 10.50 38.28
N ILE A 61 -47.79 10.12 37.08
CA ILE A 61 -47.53 10.95 35.89
C ILE A 61 -48.26 12.31 35.89
N SER A 62 -49.40 12.42 36.58
CA SER A 62 -50.07 13.70 36.88
C SER A 62 -49.13 14.71 37.53
N ASP A 63 -48.21 14.20 38.35
CA ASP A 63 -47.39 14.91 39.32
C ASP A 63 -45.90 14.94 38.92
N ALA A 64 -45.58 14.58 37.67
CA ALA A 64 -44.22 14.57 37.11
C ALA A 64 -43.48 15.92 37.27
N ASP A 65 -44.21 17.04 37.32
CA ASP A 65 -43.66 18.38 37.59
C ASP A 65 -43.09 18.55 39.02
N ASN A 66 -43.31 17.59 39.93
CA ASN A 66 -42.76 17.63 41.28
C ASN A 66 -41.26 17.32 41.33
N ILE A 67 -40.68 16.69 40.30
CA ILE A 67 -39.24 16.40 40.25
C ILE A 67 -38.39 17.69 40.37
N THR A 68 -38.85 18.81 39.80
CA THR A 68 -38.15 20.10 39.91
C THR A 68 -38.31 20.80 41.26
N LYS A 69 -39.04 20.17 42.21
CA LYS A 69 -39.27 20.67 43.58
C LYS A 69 -38.59 19.80 44.64
N VAL A 70 -37.95 18.70 44.24
CA VAL A 70 -37.20 17.83 45.16
C VAL A 70 -35.91 18.53 45.57
N GLU A 71 -35.78 18.89 46.85
CA GLU A 71 -34.52 19.45 47.36
C GLU A 71 -33.45 18.37 47.54
N GLY A 72 -32.23 18.65 47.07
CA GLY A 72 -31.05 17.79 47.29
C GLY A 72 -30.62 16.96 46.07
N ILE A 73 -31.40 16.93 44.99
CA ILE A 73 -30.94 16.43 43.69
C ILE A 73 -30.12 17.50 42.96
N SER A 74 -29.05 17.09 42.28
CA SER A 74 -28.16 17.94 41.50
C SER A 74 -28.42 17.84 39.99
N TYR A 75 -28.96 16.70 39.54
CA TYR A 75 -29.36 16.45 38.15
C TYR A 75 -30.44 15.36 38.12
N PHE A 76 -31.31 15.37 37.12
CA PHE A 76 -32.24 14.28 36.83
C PHE A 76 -32.43 14.08 35.33
N GLU A 77 -32.65 12.83 34.93
CA GLU A 77 -33.02 12.43 33.57
C GLU A 77 -34.11 11.35 33.59
N LEU A 78 -34.61 10.97 32.42
CA LEU A 78 -35.61 9.90 32.27
C LEU A 78 -34.91 8.57 31.92
N PRO A 79 -35.42 7.42 32.38
CA PRO A 79 -34.93 6.11 31.96
C PRO A 79 -34.96 5.96 30.43
N GLN A 80 -33.90 5.38 29.87
CA GLN A 80 -33.81 5.13 28.43
C GLN A 80 -34.45 3.79 28.07
N THR A 81 -35.43 3.80 27.17
CA THR A 81 -36.03 2.58 26.61
C THR A 81 -35.09 1.95 25.58
N LEU A 82 -34.70 0.68 25.79
CA LEU A 82 -33.88 -0.10 24.86
C LEU A 82 -34.77 -0.98 23.96
N TYR A 83 -34.41 -1.10 22.67
CA TYR A 83 -35.15 -1.87 21.66
C TYR A 83 -34.39 -3.14 21.23
N ILE A 84 -34.96 -3.90 20.28
CA ILE A 84 -34.42 -5.17 19.75
C ILE A 84 -33.53 -4.87 18.53
N ASN A 85 -32.25 -5.28 18.58
CA ASN A 85 -31.19 -4.57 17.85
C ASN A 85 -30.63 -5.22 16.56
N SER A 86 -30.96 -6.47 16.23
CA SER A 86 -30.37 -7.16 15.08
C SER A 86 -30.98 -6.74 13.72
N LEU A 87 -32.31 -6.57 13.66
CA LEU A 87 -32.99 -6.12 12.43
C LEU A 87 -32.65 -4.67 12.05
N GLU A 88 -32.52 -3.78 13.04
CA GLU A 88 -32.17 -2.38 12.81
C GLU A 88 -30.72 -2.21 12.30
N GLY A 89 -29.78 -3.07 12.70
CA GLY A 89 -28.41 -3.07 12.16
C GLY A 89 -28.35 -3.41 10.66
N ASN A 90 -29.04 -4.50 10.25
CA ASN A 90 -29.17 -4.88 8.84
C ASN A 90 -29.87 -3.78 8.01
N LYS A 91 -30.93 -3.19 8.55
CA LYS A 91 -31.69 -2.09 7.94
C LYS A 91 -30.87 -0.80 7.82
N ALA A 92 -30.09 -0.44 8.84
CA ALA A 92 -29.16 0.69 8.81
C ALA A 92 -28.10 0.51 7.72
N SER A 93 -27.57 -0.71 7.59
CA SER A 93 -26.56 -1.12 6.60
C SER A 93 -27.14 -1.46 5.21
N CYS A 94 -28.43 -1.19 4.97
CA CYS A 94 -29.15 -1.41 3.71
C CYS A 94 -29.22 -2.87 3.22
N VAL A 95 -29.07 -3.85 4.12
CA VAL A 95 -29.02 -5.29 3.78
C VAL A 95 -30.38 -5.79 3.30
N ASN A 96 -31.48 -5.37 3.92
CA ASN A 96 -32.83 -5.78 3.52
C ASN A 96 -33.12 -5.48 2.03
N GLY A 97 -32.53 -4.41 1.48
CA GLY A 97 -32.67 -4.09 0.06
C GLY A 97 -31.98 -5.10 -0.87
N LEU A 98 -30.95 -5.81 -0.41
CA LEU A 98 -30.30 -6.90 -1.13
C LEU A 98 -31.16 -8.17 -1.08
N TRP A 99 -31.73 -8.48 0.08
CA TRP A 99 -32.65 -9.62 0.25
C TRP A 99 -33.94 -9.44 -0.58
N ASP A 100 -34.66 -8.33 -0.36
CA ASP A 100 -36.04 -8.18 -0.81
C ASP A 100 -36.17 -7.75 -2.29
N LEU A 101 -35.10 -7.22 -2.91
CA LEU A 101 -35.10 -6.76 -4.30
C LEU A 101 -34.22 -7.58 -5.25
N TYR A 102 -33.18 -8.25 -4.73
CA TYR A 102 -32.19 -8.99 -5.54
C TYR A 102 -32.11 -10.49 -5.21
N ASP A 103 -32.87 -10.98 -4.22
CA ASP A 103 -32.91 -12.38 -3.76
C ASP A 103 -31.53 -12.94 -3.36
N LEU A 104 -30.65 -12.05 -2.86
CA LEU A 104 -29.31 -12.41 -2.40
C LEU A 104 -29.36 -12.89 -0.94
N SER A 105 -28.57 -13.91 -0.63
CA SER A 105 -28.56 -14.61 0.66
C SER A 105 -27.16 -15.03 1.16
N GLY A 106 -26.13 -14.86 0.34
CA GLY A 106 -24.76 -15.32 0.51
C GLY A 106 -24.49 -16.71 -0.06
N LYS A 107 -25.43 -17.31 -0.80
CA LYS A 107 -25.35 -18.71 -1.26
C LYS A 107 -24.09 -18.94 -2.11
N GLY A 108 -23.41 -20.07 -1.92
CA GLY A 108 -22.20 -20.42 -2.67
C GLY A 108 -20.92 -19.63 -2.30
N VAL A 109 -21.01 -18.64 -1.39
CA VAL A 109 -19.84 -17.91 -0.88
C VAL A 109 -19.44 -18.47 0.49
N LEU A 110 -18.13 -18.63 0.70
CA LEU A 110 -17.54 -19.05 1.97
C LEU A 110 -17.16 -17.81 2.79
N ILE A 111 -17.64 -17.72 4.03
CA ILE A 111 -17.17 -16.73 5.01
C ILE A 111 -16.26 -17.41 6.01
N GLY A 112 -14.98 -17.06 5.96
CA GLY A 112 -13.93 -17.54 6.85
C GLY A 112 -13.75 -16.60 8.04
N PHE A 113 -14.03 -17.10 9.24
CA PHE A 113 -13.85 -16.39 10.50
C PHE A 113 -12.55 -16.84 11.16
N ILE A 114 -11.72 -15.87 11.57
CA ILE A 114 -10.52 -16.09 12.36
C ILE A 114 -10.79 -15.51 13.75
N ASP A 115 -11.21 -16.36 14.70
CA ASP A 115 -11.78 -15.91 15.98
C ASP A 115 -11.49 -16.89 17.15
N SER A 116 -12.36 -16.92 18.15
CA SER A 116 -12.32 -17.66 19.40
C SER A 116 -13.02 -19.03 19.35
N GLY A 117 -13.65 -19.35 18.22
CA GLY A 117 -14.40 -20.57 17.95
C GLY A 117 -15.84 -20.32 17.54
N ILE A 118 -16.61 -21.39 17.35
CA ILE A 118 -18.04 -21.33 17.05
C ILE A 118 -18.79 -22.40 17.84
N ASP A 119 -19.95 -22.06 18.41
CA ASP A 119 -20.90 -23.06 18.87
C ASP A 119 -21.61 -23.70 17.67
N TYR A 120 -20.99 -24.74 17.11
CA TYR A 120 -21.47 -25.46 15.92
C TYR A 120 -22.85 -26.13 16.10
N ARG A 121 -23.38 -26.17 17.32
CA ARG A 121 -24.71 -26.70 17.65
C ARG A 121 -25.79 -25.61 17.66
N HIS A 122 -25.42 -24.34 17.49
CA HIS A 122 -26.36 -23.23 17.49
C HIS A 122 -27.27 -23.30 16.24
N PRO A 123 -28.61 -23.25 16.37
CA PRO A 123 -29.53 -23.36 15.23
C PRO A 123 -29.27 -22.36 14.09
N ALA A 124 -28.75 -21.18 14.43
CA ALA A 124 -28.37 -20.14 13.45
C ALA A 124 -27.29 -20.55 12.43
N PHE A 125 -26.54 -21.64 12.67
CA PHE A 125 -25.52 -22.17 11.74
C PHE A 125 -25.95 -23.49 11.09
N MET A 126 -27.25 -23.78 11.12
CA MET A 126 -27.86 -24.89 10.41
C MET A 126 -28.67 -24.36 9.22
N ASP A 127 -28.92 -25.24 8.26
CA ASP A 127 -29.93 -25.02 7.22
C ASP A 127 -31.34 -25.35 7.75
N THR A 128 -32.34 -25.24 6.88
CA THR A 128 -33.75 -25.52 7.20
C THR A 128 -34.05 -27.01 7.44
N GLU A 129 -33.14 -27.91 7.06
CA GLU A 129 -33.26 -29.36 7.28
C GLU A 129 -32.58 -29.79 8.59
N GLY A 130 -31.81 -28.89 9.22
CA GLY A 130 -31.08 -29.13 10.47
C GLY A 130 -29.66 -29.64 10.28
N ASN A 131 -29.15 -29.67 9.04
CA ASN A 131 -27.72 -29.94 8.81
C ASN A 131 -26.92 -28.66 9.01
N THR A 132 -25.64 -28.78 9.36
CA THR A 132 -24.77 -27.61 9.50
C THR A 132 -24.50 -26.94 8.15
N ARG A 133 -24.34 -25.61 8.19
CA ARG A 133 -23.75 -24.76 7.14
C ARG A 133 -22.25 -24.50 7.35
N ILE A 134 -21.66 -25.11 8.38
CA ILE A 134 -20.23 -25.00 8.68
C ILE A 134 -19.49 -26.07 7.88
N GLU A 135 -18.76 -25.64 6.85
CA GLU A 135 -17.96 -26.51 5.99
C GLU A 135 -16.71 -27.03 6.71
N TYR A 136 -16.12 -26.18 7.57
CA TYR A 136 -14.89 -26.52 8.27
C TYR A 136 -14.72 -25.78 9.60
N ILE A 137 -14.27 -26.51 10.62
CA ILE A 137 -13.79 -25.95 11.89
C ILE A 137 -12.34 -26.38 12.07
N TYR A 138 -11.43 -25.46 12.39
CA TYR A 138 -10.07 -25.78 12.82
C TYR A 138 -9.78 -25.16 14.19
N ASP A 139 -9.41 -25.99 15.17
CA ASP A 139 -9.01 -25.54 16.50
C ASP A 139 -7.48 -25.64 16.63
N ILE A 140 -6.80 -24.49 16.57
CA ILE A 140 -5.33 -24.43 16.67
C ILE A 140 -4.84 -24.98 18.02
N SER A 141 -5.62 -24.81 19.10
CA SER A 141 -5.24 -25.31 20.43
C SER A 141 -5.23 -26.85 20.50
N LEU A 142 -6.10 -27.50 19.73
CA LEU A 142 -6.20 -28.94 19.60
C LEU A 142 -5.39 -29.49 18.41
N LYS A 143 -4.90 -28.61 17.52
CA LYS A 143 -4.25 -28.94 16.23
C LYS A 143 -5.07 -29.92 15.39
N LYS A 144 -6.40 -29.78 15.43
CA LYS A 144 -7.35 -30.66 14.74
C LYS A 144 -8.39 -29.82 14.00
N GLY A 145 -8.73 -30.28 12.80
CA GLY A 145 -9.88 -29.81 12.05
C GLY A 145 -11.00 -30.86 11.98
N TRP A 146 -12.19 -30.39 11.65
CA TRP A 146 -13.36 -31.20 11.37
C TRP A 146 -14.13 -30.65 10.18
N ASN A 147 -14.62 -31.53 9.31
CA ASN A 147 -15.41 -31.17 8.13
C ASN A 147 -16.93 -31.19 8.38
N ARG A 148 -17.71 -30.79 7.37
CA ARG A 148 -19.18 -30.76 7.40
C ARG A 148 -19.81 -32.10 7.82
N GLU A 149 -19.29 -33.23 7.31
CA GLU A 149 -19.81 -34.56 7.64
C GLU A 149 -19.59 -34.92 9.11
N GLU A 150 -18.38 -34.68 9.64
CA GLU A 150 -18.07 -34.90 11.06
C GLU A 150 -18.92 -33.99 11.97
N ILE A 151 -19.15 -32.74 11.57
CA ILE A 151 -19.98 -31.79 12.32
C ILE A 151 -21.45 -32.24 12.33
N ASN A 152 -21.99 -32.71 11.20
CA ASN A 152 -23.33 -33.29 11.13
C ASN A 152 -23.46 -34.58 11.98
N GLN A 153 -22.44 -35.44 12.01
CA GLN A 153 -22.41 -36.60 12.91
C GLN A 153 -22.40 -36.19 14.38
N ALA A 154 -21.68 -35.11 14.72
CA ALA A 154 -21.65 -34.57 16.07
C ALA A 154 -23.00 -33.97 16.49
N ILE A 155 -23.64 -33.15 15.64
CA ILE A 155 -24.95 -32.53 15.90
C ILE A 155 -26.02 -33.59 16.19
N ASN A 156 -26.01 -34.70 15.44
CA ASN A 156 -26.97 -35.80 15.60
C ASN A 156 -26.64 -36.78 16.75
N SER A 157 -25.50 -36.60 17.44
CA SER A 157 -25.10 -37.43 18.58
C SER A 157 -25.77 -36.99 19.88
N GLN A 158 -26.05 -37.94 20.78
CA GLN A 158 -26.43 -37.62 22.16
C GLN A 158 -25.28 -36.95 22.94
N ASN A 159 -24.04 -37.27 22.57
CA ASN A 159 -22.82 -36.62 23.06
C ASN A 159 -22.02 -36.03 21.88
N PRO A 160 -22.42 -34.86 21.33
CA PRO A 160 -21.62 -34.14 20.32
C PRO A 160 -20.19 -33.88 20.84
N TYR A 161 -20.13 -33.68 22.16
CA TYR A 161 -18.96 -33.48 23.00
C TYR A 161 -17.78 -34.44 22.73
N ASP A 162 -18.09 -35.72 22.54
CA ASP A 162 -17.10 -36.79 22.48
C ASP A 162 -16.51 -36.95 21.06
N LEU A 163 -17.22 -36.44 20.04
CA LEU A 163 -16.84 -36.48 18.63
C LEU A 163 -16.08 -35.21 18.21
N ILE A 164 -16.59 -34.04 18.63
CA ILE A 164 -15.99 -32.74 18.36
C ILE A 164 -15.79 -31.98 19.67
N ALA A 165 -14.59 -32.11 20.23
CA ALA A 165 -14.16 -31.46 21.45
C ALA A 165 -14.07 -29.92 21.37
N HIS A 166 -14.28 -29.33 20.18
CA HIS A 166 -14.30 -27.88 19.99
C HIS A 166 -15.32 -27.18 20.89
N ARG A 167 -14.98 -25.97 21.32
CA ARG A 167 -15.84 -24.99 22.00
C ARG A 167 -15.38 -23.58 21.70
N ASP A 168 -16.36 -22.70 21.59
CA ASP A 168 -16.22 -21.29 21.90
C ASP A 168 -16.62 -21.06 23.36
N PHE A 169 -15.63 -20.87 24.24
CA PHE A 169 -15.87 -20.51 25.66
C PHE A 169 -15.98 -19.00 25.88
N VAL A 170 -15.54 -18.20 24.89
CA VAL A 170 -15.54 -16.73 24.95
C VAL A 170 -16.89 -16.19 24.46
N GLY A 171 -17.49 -16.86 23.48
CA GLY A 171 -18.71 -16.46 22.80
C GLY A 171 -18.53 -15.34 21.77
N HIS A 172 -17.29 -14.89 21.52
CA HIS A 172 -17.03 -13.80 20.57
C HIS A 172 -17.17 -14.29 19.13
N GLY A 173 -16.58 -15.44 18.78
CA GLY A 173 -16.62 -15.96 17.42
C GLY A 173 -17.99 -16.48 17.02
N THR A 174 -18.74 -17.06 17.97
CA THR A 174 -20.17 -17.38 17.81
C THR A 174 -20.99 -16.13 17.50
N HIS A 175 -20.74 -15.02 18.22
CA HIS A 175 -21.46 -13.75 18.04
C HIS A 175 -21.13 -13.09 16.69
N VAL A 176 -19.84 -13.01 16.34
CA VAL A 176 -19.35 -12.49 15.04
C VAL A 176 -19.91 -13.30 13.87
N ALA A 177 -19.86 -14.63 13.93
CA ALA A 177 -20.40 -15.51 12.89
C ALA A 177 -21.92 -15.35 12.74
N GLY A 178 -22.65 -15.11 13.84
CA GLY A 178 -24.08 -14.84 13.79
C GLY A 178 -24.45 -13.55 13.05
N ILE A 179 -23.68 -12.46 13.22
CA ILE A 179 -23.95 -11.16 12.54
C ILE A 179 -23.75 -11.28 11.03
N ALA A 180 -22.72 -12.03 10.61
CA ALA A 180 -22.43 -12.22 9.20
C ALA A 180 -23.34 -13.28 8.56
N SER A 181 -23.61 -14.41 9.24
CA SER A 181 -24.10 -15.64 8.61
C SER A 181 -25.28 -16.33 9.33
N GLY A 182 -25.81 -15.79 10.43
CA GLY A 182 -26.92 -16.41 11.16
C GLY A 182 -28.16 -16.61 10.28
N GLY A 183 -28.75 -17.80 10.28
CA GLY A 183 -29.91 -18.12 9.42
C GLY A 183 -30.53 -19.48 9.75
N GLY A 184 -31.16 -20.12 8.75
CA GLY A 184 -31.86 -21.39 8.95
C GLY A 184 -33.14 -21.25 9.77
N ASN A 185 -33.45 -22.24 10.61
CA ASN A 185 -34.70 -22.32 11.39
C ASN A 185 -34.68 -21.43 12.66
N ILE A 186 -34.40 -20.14 12.49
CA ILE A 186 -34.45 -19.10 13.53
C ILE A 186 -35.40 -17.97 13.12
N ASP A 187 -35.75 -17.07 14.05
CA ASP A 187 -36.52 -15.87 13.70
C ASP A 187 -35.71 -14.96 12.75
N LYS A 188 -36.34 -14.46 11.66
CA LYS A 188 -35.71 -13.56 10.67
C LYS A 188 -35.16 -12.28 11.30
N VAL A 189 -35.64 -11.87 12.48
CA VAL A 189 -35.05 -10.76 13.26
C VAL A 189 -33.57 -11.01 13.58
N TYR A 190 -33.16 -12.27 13.77
CA TYR A 190 -31.79 -12.69 14.12
C TYR A 190 -30.95 -13.14 12.92
N TYR A 191 -31.42 -12.92 11.69
CA TYR A 191 -30.63 -13.26 10.51
C TYR A 191 -29.40 -12.35 10.39
N GLY A 192 -28.24 -12.97 10.17
CA GLY A 192 -27.05 -12.27 9.72
C GLY A 192 -27.18 -11.83 8.27
N ALA A 193 -26.31 -10.93 7.82
CA ALA A 193 -26.47 -10.31 6.51
C ALA A 193 -26.46 -11.34 5.34
N ALA A 194 -25.57 -12.32 5.40
CA ALA A 194 -25.46 -13.45 4.46
C ALA A 194 -26.01 -14.74 5.11
N TYR A 195 -27.30 -14.75 5.45
CA TYR A 195 -27.97 -15.82 6.22
C TYR A 195 -27.98 -17.23 5.58
N ASN A 196 -27.48 -17.39 4.34
CA ASN A 196 -27.38 -18.66 3.63
C ASN A 196 -25.96 -18.96 3.11
N SER A 197 -24.94 -18.22 3.56
CA SER A 197 -23.54 -18.49 3.24
C SER A 197 -23.02 -19.80 3.82
N SER A 198 -21.93 -20.30 3.26
CA SER A 198 -21.11 -21.36 3.86
C SER A 198 -20.15 -20.75 4.89
N ILE A 199 -19.88 -21.46 5.98
CA ILE A 199 -19.09 -20.96 7.12
C ILE A 199 -17.81 -21.78 7.29
N ALA A 200 -16.66 -21.13 7.47
CA ALA A 200 -15.45 -21.76 8.00
C ALA A 200 -14.97 -21.01 9.25
N MET A 201 -14.65 -21.74 10.33
CA MET A 201 -14.19 -21.14 11.60
C MET A 201 -12.79 -21.64 11.96
N ILE A 202 -11.83 -20.73 12.06
CA ILE A 202 -10.50 -21.01 12.60
C ILE A 202 -10.38 -20.39 14.00
N LYS A 203 -10.34 -21.23 15.02
CA LYS A 203 -10.11 -20.81 16.40
C LYS A 203 -8.63 -20.65 16.69
N ILE A 204 -8.25 -19.43 17.05
CA ILE A 204 -6.85 -19.04 17.30
C ILE A 204 -6.57 -18.65 18.76
N THR A 205 -7.59 -18.70 19.64
CA THR A 205 -7.45 -18.44 21.08
C THR A 205 -7.00 -19.70 21.86
N PRO A 206 -6.19 -19.55 22.93
CA PRO A 206 -5.87 -20.64 23.85
C PRO A 206 -7.09 -21.16 24.63
N PRO A 207 -7.00 -22.35 25.27
CA PRO A 207 -8.05 -22.83 26.17
C PRO A 207 -8.22 -21.91 27.40
N GLY A 208 -9.45 -21.43 27.65
CA GLY A 208 -9.79 -20.54 28.76
C GLY A 208 -10.50 -19.27 28.30
N ASN A 209 -10.57 -18.25 29.16
CA ASN A 209 -11.19 -16.95 28.88
C ASN A 209 -10.16 -15.90 28.39
N LEU A 210 -9.13 -16.32 27.66
CA LEU A 210 -8.00 -15.46 27.28
C LEU A 210 -8.12 -15.00 25.81
N ASN A 211 -8.48 -13.72 25.63
CA ASN A 211 -8.65 -13.08 24.32
C ASN A 211 -7.34 -12.50 23.76
N TYR A 212 -6.32 -13.35 23.59
CA TYR A 212 -5.12 -12.96 22.84
C TYR A 212 -4.67 -14.07 21.88
N THR A 213 -3.91 -13.66 20.87
CA THR A 213 -3.34 -14.57 19.87
C THR A 213 -1.99 -14.05 19.38
N GLN A 214 -1.34 -14.77 18.46
CA GLN A 214 -0.09 -14.35 17.83
C GLN A 214 -0.31 -14.15 16.33
N ALA A 215 0.37 -13.16 15.73
CA ALA A 215 0.36 -12.93 14.29
C ALA A 215 0.68 -14.20 13.47
N SER A 216 1.56 -15.07 13.98
CA SER A 216 1.90 -16.35 13.35
C SER A 216 0.72 -17.33 13.25
N GLN A 217 -0.26 -17.25 14.16
CA GLN A 217 -1.48 -18.07 14.10
C GLN A 217 -2.51 -17.47 13.14
N ILE A 218 -2.60 -16.14 13.05
CA ILE A 218 -3.41 -15.45 12.05
C ILE A 218 -2.94 -15.83 10.64
N MET A 219 -1.63 -15.78 10.36
CA MET A 219 -1.07 -16.18 9.06
C MET A 219 -1.38 -17.65 8.72
N ARG A 220 -1.29 -18.56 9.69
CA ARG A 220 -1.71 -19.97 9.50
C ARG A 220 -3.20 -20.11 9.23
N ALA A 221 -4.04 -19.36 9.95
CA ALA A 221 -5.49 -19.38 9.79
C ALA A 221 -5.90 -18.90 8.39
N ILE A 222 -5.29 -17.82 7.89
CA ILE A 222 -5.46 -17.35 6.49
C ILE A 222 -5.08 -18.47 5.51
N LYS A 223 -3.90 -19.10 5.65
CA LYS A 223 -3.49 -20.19 4.76
C LYS A 223 -4.46 -21.38 4.76
N ILE A 224 -4.99 -21.75 5.93
CA ILE A 224 -5.98 -22.84 6.04
C ILE A 224 -7.31 -22.46 5.35
N LEU A 225 -7.75 -21.20 5.47
CA LEU A 225 -8.94 -20.71 4.77
C LEU A 225 -8.74 -20.67 3.25
N LEU A 226 -7.56 -20.28 2.76
CA LEU A 226 -7.20 -20.36 1.34
C LEU A 226 -7.22 -21.80 0.82
N ASP A 227 -6.63 -22.74 1.56
CA ASP A 227 -6.65 -24.16 1.21
C ASP A 227 -8.09 -24.70 1.12
N LYS A 228 -8.96 -24.31 2.06
CA LYS A 228 -10.38 -24.67 2.02
C LYS A 228 -11.18 -23.94 0.93
N ARG A 229 -10.82 -22.72 0.57
CA ARG A 229 -11.37 -22.01 -0.59
C ARG A 229 -11.13 -22.81 -1.88
N VAL A 230 -9.89 -23.28 -2.09
CA VAL A 230 -9.53 -24.09 -3.27
C VAL A 230 -10.20 -25.47 -3.21
N GLU A 231 -10.21 -26.13 -2.05
CA GLU A 231 -10.85 -27.45 -1.86
C GLU A 231 -12.36 -27.44 -2.13
N LEU A 232 -13.06 -26.39 -1.69
CA LEU A 232 -14.51 -26.24 -1.83
C LEU A 232 -14.93 -25.52 -3.12
N ASN A 233 -13.98 -24.94 -3.86
CA ASN A 233 -14.21 -24.12 -5.05
C ASN A 233 -15.24 -22.99 -4.84
N MET A 234 -15.13 -22.25 -3.73
CA MET A 234 -16.02 -21.14 -3.37
C MET A 234 -15.25 -19.81 -3.32
N PRO A 235 -15.86 -18.67 -3.67
CA PRO A 235 -15.29 -17.35 -3.35
C PRO A 235 -15.20 -17.18 -1.82
N LEU A 236 -14.17 -16.47 -1.32
CA LEU A 236 -13.89 -16.38 0.12
C LEU A 236 -13.86 -14.92 0.63
N VAL A 237 -14.69 -14.65 1.64
CA VAL A 237 -14.58 -13.46 2.50
C VAL A 237 -13.88 -13.85 3.80
N ILE A 238 -12.81 -13.15 4.18
CA ILE A 238 -12.13 -13.37 5.47
C ILE A 238 -12.49 -12.26 6.44
N ASN A 239 -13.22 -12.60 7.50
CA ASN A 239 -13.55 -11.71 8.60
C ASN A 239 -12.48 -11.80 9.70
N LEU A 240 -11.79 -10.70 9.98
CA LEU A 240 -10.76 -10.62 11.03
C LEU A 240 -11.17 -9.59 12.10
N SER A 241 -11.68 -10.08 13.23
CA SER A 241 -12.15 -9.29 14.36
C SER A 241 -11.10 -9.21 15.49
N PHE A 242 -9.85 -8.93 15.13
CA PHE A 242 -8.73 -8.72 16.05
C PHE A 242 -7.88 -7.52 15.60
N SER A 243 -7.26 -6.83 16.56
CA SER A 243 -6.32 -5.73 16.31
C SER A 243 -5.13 -5.76 17.25
N THR A 244 -4.04 -5.07 16.90
CA THR A 244 -2.91 -4.82 17.79
C THR A 244 -2.29 -3.44 17.54
N ASN A 245 -1.69 -2.85 18.59
CA ASN A 245 -0.89 -1.63 18.50
C ASN A 245 0.60 -1.93 18.24
N ASN A 246 0.95 -3.21 18.03
CA ASN A 246 2.33 -3.68 17.85
C ASN A 246 2.75 -3.59 16.37
N GLY A 247 3.26 -2.43 15.96
CA GLY A 247 3.87 -2.18 14.65
C GLY A 247 3.87 -0.68 14.29
N ALA A 248 4.21 -0.36 13.05
CA ALA A 248 4.37 1.03 12.59
C ALA A 248 3.07 1.70 12.09
N HIS A 249 1.95 0.98 12.11
CA HIS A 249 0.63 1.40 11.62
C HIS A 249 0.68 2.05 10.21
N ASN A 250 1.34 1.37 9.26
CA ASN A 250 1.61 1.89 7.91
C ASN A 250 1.71 0.80 6.83
N GLY A 251 1.27 -0.44 7.11
CA GLY A 251 1.39 -1.56 6.18
C GLY A 251 2.74 -2.29 6.20
N SER A 252 3.75 -1.83 6.98
CA SER A 252 5.11 -2.37 6.89
C SER A 252 5.33 -3.70 7.62
N SER A 253 4.49 -4.14 8.56
CA SER A 253 4.76 -5.39 9.28
C SER A 253 4.62 -6.62 8.36
N ILE A 254 5.24 -7.74 8.76
CA ILE A 254 5.19 -9.00 8.00
C ILE A 254 3.74 -9.52 7.89
N LEU A 255 2.91 -9.30 8.92
CA LEU A 255 1.49 -9.68 8.89
C LEU A 255 0.72 -8.83 7.87
N GLU A 256 0.94 -7.51 7.87
CA GLU A 256 0.32 -6.58 6.93
C GLU A 256 0.71 -6.88 5.48
N GLN A 257 2.01 -7.06 5.20
CA GLN A 257 2.51 -7.44 3.88
C GLN A 257 1.96 -8.80 3.41
N TYR A 258 1.85 -9.79 4.30
CA TYR A 258 1.30 -11.11 3.96
C TYR A 258 -0.18 -11.03 3.55
N ILE A 259 -0.99 -10.29 4.33
CA ILE A 259 -2.40 -10.02 4.02
C ILE A 259 -2.51 -9.25 2.70
N SER A 260 -1.69 -8.21 2.51
CA SER A 260 -1.71 -7.36 1.31
C SER A 260 -1.38 -8.14 0.04
N THR A 261 -0.32 -8.95 0.06
CA THR A 261 0.08 -9.81 -1.07
C THR A 261 -1.04 -10.80 -1.43
N ILE A 262 -1.58 -11.50 -0.43
CA ILE A 262 -2.66 -12.49 -0.65
C ILE A 262 -3.95 -11.82 -1.16
N SER A 263 -4.26 -10.60 -0.71
CA SER A 263 -5.42 -9.83 -1.17
C SER A 263 -5.30 -9.27 -2.60
N ASN A 264 -4.12 -9.37 -3.24
CA ASN A 264 -3.92 -8.99 -4.64
C ASN A 264 -3.92 -10.19 -5.61
N ILE A 265 -3.58 -11.39 -5.12
CA ILE A 265 -3.32 -12.57 -5.97
C ILE A 265 -4.52 -13.52 -6.01
N GLU A 266 -5.36 -13.55 -4.97
CA GLU A 266 -6.48 -14.49 -4.85
C GLU A 266 -7.84 -13.78 -4.95
N PRO A 267 -8.90 -14.44 -5.46
CA PRO A 267 -10.26 -13.90 -5.54
C PRO A 267 -10.96 -13.91 -4.17
N ILE A 268 -10.48 -13.03 -3.29
CA ILE A 268 -10.88 -12.94 -1.88
C ILE A 268 -11.16 -11.50 -1.46
N SER A 269 -11.84 -11.34 -0.33
CA SER A 269 -11.98 -10.03 0.33
C SER A 269 -11.72 -10.14 1.82
N PHE A 270 -10.70 -9.43 2.30
CA PHE A 270 -10.48 -9.23 3.73
C PHE A 270 -11.33 -8.09 4.25
N VAL A 271 -12.02 -8.35 5.36
CA VAL A 271 -12.79 -7.36 6.11
C VAL A 271 -12.30 -7.38 7.56
N ILE A 272 -11.75 -6.26 8.03
CA ILE A 272 -10.93 -6.20 9.24
C ILE A 272 -11.44 -5.11 10.19
N ALA A 273 -11.57 -5.43 11.48
CA ALA A 273 -11.97 -4.49 12.51
C ALA A 273 -10.91 -3.41 12.77
N ALA A 274 -11.33 -2.14 12.83
CA ALA A 274 -10.44 -1.01 13.10
C ALA A 274 -9.79 -1.01 14.50
N GLY A 275 -10.26 -1.87 15.42
CA GLY A 275 -9.82 -1.91 16.81
C GLY A 275 -10.60 -0.96 17.72
N ASN A 276 -10.49 -1.16 19.03
CA ASN A 276 -11.29 -0.47 20.06
C ASN A 276 -10.50 0.57 20.87
N GLU A 277 -9.39 1.04 20.33
CA GLU A 277 -8.40 1.88 21.02
C GLU A 277 -8.66 3.39 20.91
N GLY A 278 -9.74 3.81 20.24
CA GLY A 278 -10.00 5.21 19.85
C GLY A 278 -10.02 6.22 21.00
N GLU A 279 -10.45 5.79 22.19
CA GLU A 279 -10.48 6.57 23.43
C GLU A 279 -9.72 5.89 24.60
N ALA A 280 -8.97 4.81 24.31
CA ALA A 280 -8.19 4.07 25.31
C ALA A 280 -7.00 4.87 25.87
N ALA A 281 -6.61 5.96 25.20
CA ALA A 281 -5.45 6.79 25.55
C ALA A 281 -4.11 6.02 25.50
N HIS A 282 -4.01 5.06 24.57
CA HIS A 282 -2.83 4.23 24.32
C HIS A 282 -1.96 4.70 23.15
N HIS A 283 -2.26 5.85 22.55
CA HIS A 283 -1.42 6.49 21.53
C HIS A 283 -1.10 7.93 21.91
N VAL A 284 0.09 8.38 21.54
CA VAL A 284 0.48 9.78 21.49
C VAL A 284 1.39 10.00 20.28
N GLY A 285 1.20 11.08 19.55
CA GLY A 285 1.99 11.39 18.36
C GLY A 285 1.94 12.87 18.02
N GLY A 286 2.81 13.29 17.10
CA GLY A 286 2.92 14.68 16.67
C GLY A 286 4.25 14.96 15.99
N THR A 287 4.69 16.23 16.01
CA THR A 287 5.98 16.66 15.47
C THR A 287 6.96 16.95 16.61
N PHE A 288 8.24 16.59 16.45
CA PHE A 288 9.25 16.84 17.47
C PHE A 288 9.48 18.34 17.76
N ARG A 289 9.47 18.67 19.06
CA ARG A 289 10.01 19.91 19.62
C ARG A 289 11.46 19.68 20.09
N ASP A 290 12.16 20.75 20.46
CA ASP A 290 13.55 20.67 20.94
C ASP A 290 13.68 19.74 22.16
N SER A 291 12.70 19.83 23.07
CA SER A 291 12.43 18.86 24.12
C SER A 291 10.92 18.76 24.33
N GLN A 292 10.44 17.56 24.65
CA GLN A 292 9.04 17.27 24.95
C GLN A 292 8.95 16.13 25.98
N ASN A 293 8.11 16.32 26.99
CA ASN A 293 7.86 15.30 28.01
C ASN A 293 6.53 14.60 27.75
N ILE A 294 6.57 13.26 27.70
CA ILE A 294 5.39 12.40 27.57
C ILE A 294 5.13 11.70 28.91
N SER A 295 4.02 12.02 29.56
CA SER A 295 3.64 11.43 30.84
C SER A 295 2.71 10.23 30.67
N ILE A 296 3.02 9.13 31.37
CA ILE A 296 2.28 7.87 31.37
C ILE A 296 1.88 7.56 32.81
N ASN A 297 0.61 7.27 33.08
CA ASN A 297 0.22 6.65 34.33
C ASN A 297 0.39 5.14 34.19
N ILE A 298 1.12 4.49 35.11
CA ILE A 298 1.20 3.03 35.23
C ILE A 298 0.38 2.62 36.46
N ALA A 299 -0.53 1.67 36.29
CA ALA A 299 -1.41 1.20 37.36
C ALA A 299 -0.77 0.08 38.20
N GLN A 300 -1.48 -0.33 39.25
CA GLN A 300 -1.10 -1.48 40.08
C GLN A 300 -1.13 -2.79 39.27
N GLU A 301 -0.34 -3.76 39.72
CA GLU A 301 -0.20 -5.13 39.19
C GLU A 301 0.47 -5.28 37.82
N GLU A 302 0.78 -4.16 37.13
CA GLU A 302 1.58 -4.16 35.91
C GLU A 302 2.99 -4.74 36.17
N LYS A 303 3.39 -5.78 35.43
CA LYS A 303 4.71 -6.42 35.58
C LYS A 303 5.76 -5.87 34.62
N SER A 304 5.31 -5.40 33.47
CA SER A 304 6.13 -4.90 32.38
C SER A 304 5.28 -4.04 31.46
N ILE A 305 5.81 -2.89 31.04
CA ILE A 305 5.22 -2.05 30.00
C ILE A 305 6.19 -2.01 28.83
N ILE A 306 5.68 -2.28 27.63
CA ILE A 306 6.44 -2.24 26.37
C ILE A 306 5.79 -1.16 25.50
N ILE A 307 6.51 -0.07 25.28
CA ILE A 307 6.07 1.06 24.47
C ILE A 307 6.82 1.01 23.14
N GLN A 308 6.11 1.19 22.03
CA GLN A 308 6.72 1.30 20.72
C GLN A 308 6.73 2.75 20.28
N LEU A 309 7.91 3.26 19.94
CA LEU A 309 8.13 4.59 19.41
C LEU A 309 8.64 4.48 17.97
N TYR A 310 7.96 5.20 17.08
CA TYR A 310 8.33 5.38 15.69
C TYR A 310 8.61 6.85 15.42
N LYS A 311 9.57 7.12 14.54
CA LYS A 311 10.00 8.47 14.16
C LYS A 311 10.37 8.51 12.69
N GLU A 312 10.33 9.70 12.10
CA GLU A 312 10.96 9.92 10.79
C GLU A 312 12.48 9.72 10.86
N ILE A 313 13.05 9.25 9.75
CA ILE A 313 14.46 8.84 9.66
C ILE A 313 15.46 9.95 10.03
N LEU A 314 15.17 11.22 9.70
CA LEU A 314 16.10 12.34 9.88
C LEU A 314 16.17 12.92 11.30
N SER A 315 15.18 12.65 12.17
CA SER A 315 15.16 13.18 13.54
C SER A 315 16.06 12.36 14.46
N ASP A 316 17.26 12.83 14.78
CA ASP A 316 18.09 12.19 15.80
C ASP A 316 17.59 12.59 17.19
N ILE A 317 17.39 11.62 18.07
CA ILE A 317 16.78 11.85 19.38
C ILE A 317 17.56 11.18 20.51
N SER A 318 17.36 11.69 21.71
CA SER A 318 17.67 11.01 22.96
C SER A 318 16.43 10.91 23.84
N ILE A 319 16.45 9.91 24.73
CA ILE A 319 15.33 9.56 25.60
C ILE A 319 15.84 9.50 27.05
N GLU A 320 15.07 10.11 27.95
CA GLU A 320 15.25 10.05 29.39
C GLU A 320 13.94 9.58 30.03
N ILE A 321 14.00 8.56 30.89
CA ILE A 321 12.83 7.99 31.57
C ILE A 321 12.95 8.26 33.07
N THR A 322 11.95 8.93 33.63
CA THR A 322 11.86 9.29 35.05
C THR A 322 10.69 8.59 35.71
N SER A 323 10.94 7.94 36.85
CA SER A 323 9.93 7.23 37.64
C SER A 323 9.10 8.16 38.54
N PRO A 324 8.00 7.65 39.15
CA PRO A 324 7.19 8.41 40.11
C PRO A 324 7.96 8.93 41.33
N SER A 325 9.13 8.36 41.66
CA SER A 325 10.00 8.85 42.74
C SER A 325 10.86 10.07 42.37
N GLY A 326 10.94 10.39 41.06
CA GLY A 326 11.85 11.38 40.50
C GLY A 326 13.24 10.82 40.10
N LYS A 327 13.47 9.52 40.19
CA LYS A 327 14.73 8.91 39.71
C LYS A 327 14.70 8.75 38.18
N THR A 328 15.83 9.05 37.53
CA THR A 328 15.97 9.10 36.06
C THR A 328 16.96 8.05 35.52
N THR A 329 16.79 7.61 34.27
CA THR A 329 17.82 6.91 33.47
C THR A 329 19.00 7.78 33.05
N GLY A 330 18.88 9.10 33.20
CA GLY A 330 19.66 10.07 32.44
C GLY A 330 19.29 10.11 30.95
N LYS A 331 19.95 11.00 30.21
CA LYS A 331 19.77 11.22 28.77
C LYS A 331 20.49 10.12 27.97
N ASN A 332 19.75 9.30 27.23
CA ASN A 332 20.28 8.20 26.41
C ASN A 332 20.04 8.48 24.92
N THR A 333 21.09 8.67 24.13
CA THR A 333 20.98 8.83 22.67
C THR A 333 20.46 7.55 22.02
N VAL A 334 19.51 7.66 21.10
CA VAL A 334 18.92 6.49 20.42
C VAL A 334 19.80 6.07 19.25
N VAL A 335 20.56 5.00 19.46
CA VAL A 335 21.47 4.37 18.49
C VAL A 335 21.07 2.90 18.30
N GLN A 336 21.49 2.28 17.19
CA GLN A 336 21.12 0.90 16.88
C GLN A 336 21.72 -0.06 17.91
N GLY A 337 20.89 -0.92 18.51
CA GLY A 337 21.28 -1.77 19.64
C GLY A 337 20.39 -1.54 20.86
N SER A 338 20.83 -2.00 22.03
CA SER A 338 20.10 -1.91 23.30
C SER A 338 20.87 -1.13 24.37
N THR A 339 20.22 -0.14 24.97
CA THR A 339 20.69 0.58 26.15
C THR A 339 19.86 0.17 27.37
N GLU A 340 20.52 -0.23 28.45
CA GLU A 340 19.85 -0.71 29.67
C GLU A 340 20.19 0.18 30.88
N ASN A 341 19.17 0.65 31.61
CA ASN A 341 19.32 1.52 32.76
C ASN A 341 18.42 1.08 33.93
N ASN A 342 18.93 1.17 35.16
CA ASN A 342 18.16 0.85 36.37
C ASN A 342 17.48 2.10 36.94
N VAL A 343 16.15 2.09 37.05
CA VAL A 343 15.34 3.17 37.64
C VAL A 343 14.52 2.63 38.81
N ASP A 344 14.84 3.08 40.01
CA ASP A 344 14.39 2.52 41.29
C ASP A 344 14.58 0.98 41.35
N SER A 345 13.48 0.24 41.53
CA SER A 345 13.39 -1.22 41.52
C SER A 345 12.99 -1.79 40.15
N ASN A 346 13.19 -1.02 39.08
CA ASN A 346 12.79 -1.35 37.72
C ASN A 346 13.99 -1.21 36.78
N LYS A 347 13.90 -1.85 35.62
CA LYS A 347 14.87 -1.77 34.53
C LYS A 347 14.19 -1.17 33.32
N ALA A 348 14.73 -0.06 32.82
CA ALA A 348 14.36 0.53 31.54
C ALA A 348 15.33 0.04 30.46
N ILE A 349 14.79 -0.51 29.37
CA ILE A 349 15.54 -0.94 28.20
C ILE A 349 15.03 -0.14 27.01
N ILE A 350 15.94 0.57 26.33
CA ILE A 350 15.66 1.25 25.07
C ILE A 350 16.39 0.45 23.99
N TYR A 351 15.64 -0.15 23.07
CA TYR A 351 16.19 -0.92 21.96
C TYR A 351 15.76 -0.28 20.65
N TYR A 352 16.71 0.01 19.76
CA TYR A 352 16.41 0.46 18.40
C TYR A 352 16.92 -0.57 17.40
N THR A 353 16.02 -1.06 16.53
CA THR A 353 16.35 -2.08 15.52
C THR A 353 17.36 -1.61 14.49
N GLY A 354 17.47 -0.28 14.29
CA GLY A 354 17.95 0.27 13.02
C GLY A 354 16.93 0.06 11.89
N PRO A 355 17.26 0.41 10.64
CA PRO A 355 16.36 0.24 9.51
C PRO A 355 16.09 -1.25 9.25
N ARG A 356 14.83 -1.57 8.99
CA ARG A 356 14.40 -2.95 8.70
C ARG A 356 14.37 -3.20 7.19
N PRO A 357 14.53 -4.46 6.75
CA PRO A 357 14.34 -4.89 5.37
C PRO A 357 13.22 -4.16 4.59
N PHE A 358 12.07 -3.98 5.22
CA PHE A 358 10.82 -3.46 4.64
C PHE A 358 10.36 -2.13 5.26
N ASP A 359 11.16 -1.50 6.13
CA ASP A 359 10.78 -0.25 6.84
C ASP A 359 12.01 0.60 7.17
N ILE A 360 12.13 1.75 6.49
CA ILE A 360 13.29 2.64 6.58
C ILE A 360 13.42 3.35 7.92
N ASN A 361 12.31 3.48 8.68
CA ASN A 361 12.29 4.22 9.95
C ASN A 361 12.78 3.37 11.14
N GLY A 362 12.74 2.04 11.01
CA GLY A 362 13.01 1.11 12.11
C GLY A 362 11.98 1.18 13.22
N GLU A 363 12.25 0.50 14.34
CA GLU A 363 11.40 0.46 15.53
C GLU A 363 12.23 0.74 16.78
N ILE A 364 11.75 1.65 17.63
CA ILE A 364 12.32 1.91 18.96
C ILE A 364 11.39 1.30 20.01
N ILE A 365 11.86 0.28 20.71
CA ILE A 365 11.14 -0.40 21.79
C ILE A 365 11.64 0.12 23.13
N ILE A 366 10.75 0.72 23.92
CA ILE A 366 11.03 1.15 25.29
C ILE A 366 10.33 0.17 26.24
N SER A 367 11.09 -0.70 26.90
CA SER A 367 10.57 -1.67 27.87
C SER A 367 10.89 -1.24 29.29
N ILE A 368 9.87 -1.10 30.15
CA ILE A 368 10.02 -0.88 31.59
C ILE A 368 9.62 -2.18 32.29
N LEU A 369 10.58 -2.82 32.98
CA LEU A 369 10.45 -4.14 33.59
C LEU A 369 10.64 -4.07 35.10
N ALA A 370 9.77 -4.71 35.89
CA ALA A 370 9.99 -4.82 37.33
C ALA A 370 11.12 -5.81 37.66
N LEU A 371 12.00 -5.46 38.61
CA LEU A 371 13.04 -6.38 39.08
C LEU A 371 12.45 -7.39 40.10
N GLU A 372 13.05 -8.59 40.16
CA GLU A 372 12.79 -9.61 41.18
C GLU A 372 11.33 -10.11 41.30
N GLY A 373 10.55 -10.07 40.20
CA GLY A 373 9.18 -10.62 40.17
C GLY A 373 8.13 -9.79 40.90
N LYS A 374 8.45 -8.53 41.24
CA LYS A 374 7.53 -7.52 41.78
C LYS A 374 6.67 -6.93 40.64
N SER A 375 5.72 -6.05 40.99
CA SER A 375 5.06 -5.18 40.02
C SER A 375 5.87 -3.89 39.83
N LEU A 376 5.60 -3.15 38.75
CA LEU A 376 6.10 -1.81 38.51
C LEU A 376 5.62 -0.84 39.58
N ILE A 377 6.37 0.25 39.77
CA ILE A 377 5.96 1.34 40.66
C ILE A 377 4.77 2.07 40.02
N GLU A 378 3.64 2.09 40.72
CA GLU A 378 2.42 2.78 40.29
C GLU A 378 2.60 4.30 40.26
N GLY A 379 1.80 4.96 39.41
CA GLY A 379 1.74 6.42 39.28
C GLY A 379 2.38 6.94 37.99
N THR A 380 2.71 8.23 37.98
CA THR A 380 3.13 8.94 36.77
C THR A 380 4.62 8.75 36.46
N TRP A 381 4.91 8.03 35.39
CA TRP A 381 6.20 7.98 34.72
C TRP A 381 6.29 9.08 33.66
N ASN A 382 7.50 9.56 33.38
CA ASN A 382 7.77 10.60 32.40
C ASN A 382 8.84 10.14 31.41
N ILE A 383 8.59 10.32 30.12
CA ILE A 383 9.53 10.05 29.02
C ILE A 383 9.84 11.37 28.35
N ASN A 384 10.99 11.95 28.69
CA ASN A 384 11.50 13.17 28.10
C ASN A 384 12.29 12.82 26.83
N ILE A 385 11.85 13.32 25.68
CA ILE A 385 12.52 13.14 24.39
C ILE A 385 13.14 14.48 24.01
N THR A 386 14.44 14.47 23.71
CA THR A 386 15.20 15.64 23.22
C THR A 386 15.61 15.39 21.78
N LEU A 387 15.46 16.40 20.93
CA LEU A 387 15.92 16.37 19.53
C LEU A 387 17.38 16.81 19.49
N GLU A 388 18.26 16.00 18.92
CA GLU A 388 19.72 16.24 18.87
C GLU A 388 20.16 16.98 17.59
N ASN A 389 19.23 17.25 16.66
CA ASN A 389 19.47 17.95 15.39
C ASN A 389 18.29 18.86 15.02
N ASP A 390 18.37 19.59 13.90
CA ASP A 390 17.31 20.55 13.51
C ASP A 390 16.11 19.91 12.77
N TYR A 391 16.09 18.58 12.57
CA TYR A 391 15.05 17.91 11.78
C TYR A 391 13.81 17.57 12.62
N ARG A 392 12.81 18.45 12.57
CA ARG A 392 11.51 18.28 13.23
C ARG A 392 10.56 17.36 12.45
N GLY A 393 10.86 16.06 12.43
CA GLY A 393 9.98 15.04 11.86
C GLY A 393 8.81 14.67 12.77
N ARG A 394 7.88 13.87 12.25
CA ARG A 394 6.82 13.24 13.06
C ARG A 394 7.33 12.08 13.92
N TYR A 395 6.61 11.85 15.00
CA TYR A 395 6.73 10.67 15.85
C TYR A 395 5.34 10.17 16.24
N ASP A 396 5.26 8.87 16.49
CA ASP A 396 4.08 8.19 17.00
C ASP A 396 4.54 7.15 18.03
N MET A 397 3.82 7.05 19.15
CA MET A 397 4.18 6.20 20.26
C MET A 397 2.95 5.49 20.84
N TRP A 398 3.02 4.16 20.94
CA TRP A 398 1.91 3.30 21.32
C TRP A 398 2.21 2.47 22.57
N LEU A 399 1.19 2.31 23.41
CA LEU A 399 1.07 1.29 24.45
C LEU A 399 0.39 0.02 23.87
N PRO A 400 0.51 -1.13 24.55
CA PRO A 400 -0.28 -2.32 24.22
C PRO A 400 -1.79 -2.04 24.29
N ILE A 401 -2.60 -2.87 23.62
CA ILE A 401 -4.07 -2.73 23.59
C ILE A 401 -4.73 -2.91 24.96
N SER A 402 -5.93 -2.36 25.15
CA SER A 402 -6.69 -2.44 26.42
C SER A 402 -6.90 -3.84 26.97
N GLU A 403 -7.01 -4.87 26.12
CA GLU A 403 -7.15 -6.26 26.56
C GLU A 403 -5.88 -6.82 27.25
N GLY A 404 -4.73 -6.15 27.09
CA GLY A 404 -3.45 -6.52 27.67
C GLY A 404 -2.95 -5.64 28.82
N LEU A 405 -3.70 -4.63 29.24
CA LEU A 405 -3.30 -3.63 30.25
C LEU A 405 -4.36 -3.46 31.35
N ASN A 406 -3.94 -2.91 32.48
CA ASN A 406 -4.88 -2.35 33.45
C ASN A 406 -5.58 -1.12 32.84
N PRO A 407 -6.92 -0.94 32.93
CA PRO A 407 -7.64 0.21 32.36
C PRO A 407 -7.22 1.59 32.87
N LYS A 408 -6.39 1.67 33.92
CA LYS A 408 -5.77 2.92 34.41
C LYS A 408 -4.37 3.19 33.82
N THR A 409 -3.75 2.23 33.15
CA THR A 409 -2.44 2.38 32.51
C THR A 409 -2.60 3.08 31.16
N LYS A 410 -2.20 4.35 31.05
CA LYS A 410 -2.45 5.17 29.85
C LYS A 410 -1.57 6.42 29.75
N PHE A 411 -1.49 7.01 28.56
CA PHE A 411 -0.95 8.35 28.38
C PHE A 411 -1.84 9.40 29.05
N LEU A 412 -1.23 10.41 29.69
CA LEU A 412 -1.94 11.53 30.30
C LEU A 412 -2.30 12.64 29.30
N GLN A 413 -1.63 12.66 28.14
CA GLN A 413 -1.90 13.58 27.02
C GLN A 413 -1.95 12.77 25.71
N PRO A 414 -2.97 11.92 25.52
CA PRO A 414 -3.08 11.05 24.36
C PRO A 414 -3.44 11.81 23.09
N SER A 415 -3.16 11.20 21.94
CA SER A 415 -3.82 11.53 20.67
C SER A 415 -5.00 10.58 20.43
N ILE A 416 -6.05 11.09 19.80
CA ILE A 416 -7.23 10.31 19.38
C ILE A 416 -7.13 9.80 17.93
N THR A 417 -6.18 10.33 17.16
CA THR A 417 -5.88 9.93 15.77
C THR A 417 -4.76 8.91 15.75
N ASN A 418 -4.67 8.07 14.71
CA ASN A 418 -3.70 6.99 14.58
C ASN A 418 -3.83 5.88 15.66
N THR A 419 -5.06 5.67 16.11
CA THR A 419 -5.50 4.64 17.06
C THR A 419 -6.09 3.39 16.38
N LEU A 420 -6.19 3.39 15.05
CA LEU A 420 -6.64 2.25 14.26
C LEU A 420 -5.57 1.15 14.24
N GLY A 421 -5.94 -0.05 14.70
CA GLY A 421 -5.01 -1.14 14.96
C GLY A 421 -4.62 -1.98 13.74
N ILE A 422 -3.45 -2.61 13.82
CA ILE A 422 -2.94 -3.58 12.84
C ILE A 422 -3.75 -4.89 12.96
N PRO A 423 -4.18 -5.54 11.87
CA PRO A 423 -3.85 -5.28 10.46
C PRO A 423 -4.91 -4.49 9.67
N ALA A 424 -5.82 -3.74 10.32
CA ALA A 424 -6.75 -2.85 9.59
C ALA A 424 -6.04 -1.66 8.91
N THR A 425 -4.74 -1.50 9.16
CA THR A 425 -3.82 -0.57 8.51
C THR A 425 -3.38 -1.00 7.11
N VAL A 426 -3.67 -2.23 6.67
CA VAL A 426 -3.38 -2.68 5.30
C VAL A 426 -4.23 -1.90 4.29
N SER A 427 -3.63 -1.49 3.17
CA SER A 427 -4.28 -0.60 2.21
C SER A 427 -5.40 -1.27 1.41
N ASN A 428 -5.13 -2.43 0.83
CA ASN A 428 -6.01 -3.17 -0.07
C ASN A 428 -7.06 -4.08 0.60
N VAL A 429 -7.27 -3.95 1.92
CA VAL A 429 -8.39 -4.60 2.65
C VAL A 429 -9.51 -3.61 2.96
N VAL A 430 -10.68 -4.10 3.36
CA VAL A 430 -11.80 -3.29 3.87
C VAL A 430 -11.70 -3.16 5.39
N SER A 431 -11.31 -1.99 5.87
CA SER A 431 -11.15 -1.68 7.29
C SER A 431 -12.40 -1.01 7.85
N VAL A 432 -12.98 -1.58 8.90
CA VAL A 432 -14.32 -1.25 9.39
C VAL A 432 -14.29 -0.63 10.79
N GLY A 433 -14.70 0.63 10.88
CA GLY A 433 -14.96 1.31 12.16
C GLY A 433 -16.39 1.07 12.67
N SER A 434 -16.65 1.47 13.91
CA SER A 434 -17.94 1.31 14.58
C SER A 434 -18.68 2.63 14.69
N TYR A 435 -20.00 2.62 14.41
CA TYR A 435 -20.91 3.69 14.80
C TYR A 435 -22.13 3.14 15.54
N ASN A 436 -22.72 4.00 16.38
CA ASN A 436 -23.99 3.77 17.03
C ASN A 436 -25.12 4.16 16.08
N TYR A 437 -25.85 3.19 15.53
CA TYR A 437 -26.92 3.44 14.56
C TYR A 437 -28.18 4.10 15.17
N SER A 438 -28.35 4.06 16.50
CA SER A 438 -29.48 4.70 17.19
C SER A 438 -29.26 6.21 17.39
N THR A 439 -28.02 6.64 17.60
CA THR A 439 -27.62 8.06 17.71
C THR A 439 -26.97 8.60 16.43
N MET A 440 -26.74 7.72 15.46
CA MET A 440 -25.93 7.90 14.26
C MET A 440 -24.46 8.30 14.50
N ASN A 441 -23.98 8.38 15.76
CA ASN A 441 -22.65 8.91 16.09
C ASN A 441 -21.55 7.85 15.98
N ILE A 442 -20.31 8.28 15.73
CA ILE A 442 -19.14 7.39 15.81
C ILE A 442 -19.03 6.82 17.22
N SER A 443 -18.68 5.55 17.33
CA SER A 443 -18.41 4.93 18.62
C SER A 443 -17.12 5.49 19.20
N GLY A 444 -17.13 5.94 20.46
CA GLY A 444 -15.95 6.55 21.11
C GLY A 444 -14.71 5.66 21.06
N PHE A 445 -14.89 4.35 21.30
CA PHE A 445 -13.84 3.35 21.21
C PHE A 445 -13.34 3.07 19.79
N SER A 446 -14.05 3.44 18.71
CA SER A 446 -13.65 3.05 17.35
C SER A 446 -12.28 3.62 17.00
N GLY A 447 -11.34 2.74 16.66
CA GLY A 447 -10.00 3.10 16.20
C GLY A 447 -10.04 4.02 14.98
N ARG A 448 -9.18 5.04 14.99
CA ARG A 448 -9.21 6.17 14.04
C ARG A 448 -7.91 6.25 13.26
N GLY A 449 -7.98 6.57 11.97
CA GLY A 449 -6.80 6.74 11.13
C GLY A 449 -5.97 7.98 11.47
N LYS A 450 -4.94 8.24 10.67
CA LYS A 450 -4.09 9.43 10.78
C LYS A 450 -4.84 10.66 10.23
N ASP A 451 -4.72 11.78 10.92
CA ASP A 451 -5.17 13.09 10.41
C ASP A 451 -4.07 13.68 9.51
N VAL A 452 -3.98 13.14 8.29
CA VAL A 452 -3.05 13.54 7.22
C VAL A 452 -3.72 13.39 5.85
N ILE A 453 -3.26 14.17 4.87
CA ILE A 453 -3.63 13.99 3.46
C ILE A 453 -2.99 12.69 2.96
N GLY A 454 -3.79 11.80 2.37
CA GLY A 454 -3.34 10.49 1.88
C GLY A 454 -4.42 9.40 2.06
N GLU A 455 -3.98 8.15 2.20
CA GLU A 455 -4.89 7.02 2.39
C GLU A 455 -5.69 7.15 3.71
N THR A 456 -7.02 7.22 3.59
CA THR A 456 -7.91 7.36 4.74
C THR A 456 -8.33 6.00 5.29
N LYS A 457 -8.17 5.81 6.61
CA LYS A 457 -8.66 4.65 7.37
C LYS A 457 -9.47 5.13 8.60
N PRO A 458 -10.46 4.37 9.12
CA PRO A 458 -11.04 3.17 8.51
C PRO A 458 -11.64 3.49 7.14
N ASP A 459 -11.89 2.50 6.30
CA ASP A 459 -12.42 2.75 4.96
C ASP A 459 -13.91 3.14 5.03
N LEU A 460 -14.66 2.52 5.93
CA LEU A 460 -16.06 2.86 6.22
C LEU A 460 -16.43 2.45 7.65
N VAL A 461 -17.66 2.79 8.07
CA VAL A 461 -18.21 2.36 9.38
C VAL A 461 -19.47 1.54 9.24
N ALA A 462 -19.68 0.63 10.20
CA ALA A 462 -20.87 -0.20 10.30
C ALA A 462 -21.43 -0.22 11.74
N PRO A 463 -22.68 -0.66 11.96
CA PRO A 463 -23.28 -0.71 13.29
C PRO A 463 -22.48 -1.62 14.23
N GLY A 464 -21.96 -1.08 15.34
CA GLY A 464 -21.10 -1.83 16.26
C GLY A 464 -21.41 -1.65 17.74
N GLU A 465 -22.52 -1.00 18.09
CA GLU A 465 -22.97 -0.85 19.49
C GLU A 465 -24.28 -1.60 19.76
N ASN A 466 -24.27 -2.38 20.85
CA ASN A 466 -25.40 -3.18 21.35
C ASN A 466 -26.00 -4.13 20.29
N ILE A 467 -25.14 -4.73 19.46
CA ILE A 467 -25.55 -5.64 18.40
C ILE A 467 -25.93 -6.98 18.99
N VAL A 468 -27.18 -7.40 18.76
CA VAL A 468 -27.68 -8.72 19.20
C VAL A 468 -27.32 -9.78 18.16
N SER A 469 -26.73 -10.88 18.61
CA SER A 469 -26.35 -12.02 17.76
C SER A 469 -26.25 -13.30 18.58
N ALA A 470 -26.00 -14.44 17.92
CA ALA A 470 -25.90 -15.76 18.51
C ALA A 470 -24.90 -15.82 19.67
N SER A 471 -25.20 -16.60 20.70
CA SER A 471 -24.32 -16.84 21.85
C SER A 471 -24.24 -18.33 22.20
N PRO A 472 -23.11 -18.80 22.76
CA PRO A 472 -22.93 -20.22 23.07
C PRO A 472 -24.04 -20.78 23.97
N GLY A 473 -24.53 -21.98 23.65
CA GLY A 473 -25.65 -22.61 24.32
C GLY A 473 -27.00 -22.45 23.61
N GLY A 474 -27.03 -21.89 22.39
CA GLY A 474 -28.25 -21.75 21.58
C GLY A 474 -29.06 -20.46 21.86
N GLY A 475 -28.44 -19.46 22.47
CA GLY A 475 -29.08 -18.20 22.85
C GLY A 475 -28.68 -17.01 21.99
N TYR A 476 -29.12 -15.82 22.38
CA TYR A 476 -28.70 -14.55 21.77
C TYR A 476 -28.21 -13.59 22.86
N ASP A 477 -27.21 -12.78 22.53
CA ASP A 477 -26.58 -11.82 23.45
C ASP A 477 -26.22 -10.51 22.72
N SER A 478 -26.11 -9.41 23.47
CA SER A 478 -25.77 -8.08 22.96
C SER A 478 -24.30 -7.77 23.20
N LYS A 479 -23.55 -7.42 22.14
CA LYS A 479 -22.14 -7.02 22.25
C LYS A 479 -21.83 -5.73 21.50
N THR A 480 -20.73 -5.09 21.88
CA THR A 480 -20.29 -3.79 21.41
C THR A 480 -18.80 -3.85 21.06
N GLY A 481 -18.42 -3.30 19.90
CA GLY A 481 -17.05 -3.26 19.41
C GLY A 481 -16.97 -3.16 17.89
N THR A 482 -15.81 -2.76 17.36
CA THR A 482 -15.52 -2.84 15.91
C THR A 482 -15.60 -4.27 15.39
N SER A 483 -15.35 -5.26 16.26
CA SER A 483 -15.61 -6.69 16.02
C SER A 483 -17.05 -7.03 15.64
N MET A 484 -18.04 -6.24 16.04
CA MET A 484 -19.46 -6.41 15.69
C MET A 484 -19.83 -5.64 14.40
N ALA A 485 -19.15 -4.54 14.12
CA ALA A 485 -19.32 -3.76 12.89
C ALA A 485 -18.79 -4.52 11.65
N THR A 486 -17.62 -5.12 11.78
CA THR A 486 -16.92 -5.90 10.73
C THR A 486 -17.79 -6.98 10.06
N PRO A 487 -18.46 -7.90 10.79
CA PRO A 487 -19.25 -8.98 10.18
C PRO A 487 -20.48 -8.52 9.38
N PHE A 488 -21.06 -7.33 9.63
CA PHE A 488 -22.07 -6.77 8.73
C PHE A 488 -21.48 -6.53 7.33
N VAL A 489 -20.28 -5.96 7.28
CA VAL A 489 -19.56 -5.68 6.03
C VAL A 489 -19.08 -6.98 5.37
N SER A 490 -18.65 -7.97 6.16
CA SER A 490 -18.31 -9.32 5.67
C SER A 490 -19.51 -10.02 5.01
N GLY A 491 -20.69 -9.93 5.62
CA GLY A 491 -21.91 -10.46 5.02
C GLY A 491 -22.36 -9.69 3.78
N ILE A 492 -22.25 -8.35 3.76
CA ILE A 492 -22.52 -7.54 2.56
C ILE A 492 -21.53 -7.89 1.43
N ALA A 493 -20.25 -8.08 1.74
CA ALA A 493 -19.25 -8.53 0.78
C ALA A 493 -19.62 -9.90 0.19
N ALA A 494 -20.10 -10.83 1.01
CA ALA A 494 -20.57 -12.13 0.54
C ALA A 494 -21.83 -12.04 -0.35
N LEU A 495 -22.77 -11.14 -0.05
CA LEU A 495 -23.93 -10.87 -0.93
C LEU A 495 -23.48 -10.26 -2.28
N LEU A 496 -22.51 -9.35 -2.27
CA LEU A 496 -21.92 -8.79 -3.50
C LEU A 496 -21.16 -9.87 -4.29
N MET A 497 -20.43 -10.78 -3.63
CA MET A 497 -19.70 -11.88 -4.28
C MET A 497 -20.63 -12.99 -4.79
N GLU A 498 -21.79 -13.23 -4.15
CA GLU A 498 -22.87 -14.05 -4.72
C GLU A 498 -23.33 -13.44 -6.04
N TRP A 499 -23.76 -12.17 -6.03
CA TRP A 499 -24.21 -11.50 -7.24
C TRP A 499 -23.14 -11.47 -8.34
N GLY A 500 -21.92 -11.04 -8.00
CA GLY A 500 -20.82 -10.91 -8.95
C GLY A 500 -20.35 -12.25 -9.49
N ILE A 501 -19.89 -13.13 -8.60
CA ILE A 501 -19.09 -14.30 -8.96
C ILE A 501 -19.97 -15.55 -9.13
N ILE A 502 -20.95 -15.77 -8.25
CA ILE A 502 -21.82 -16.96 -8.30
C ILE A 502 -22.92 -16.82 -9.36
N ASP A 503 -23.64 -15.70 -9.37
CA ASP A 503 -24.70 -15.42 -10.34
C ASP A 503 -24.12 -14.86 -11.68
N GLY A 504 -22.80 -14.74 -11.81
CA GLY A 504 -22.10 -14.37 -13.04
C GLY A 504 -22.33 -12.94 -13.52
N ASN A 505 -22.53 -11.98 -12.61
CA ASN A 505 -22.71 -10.57 -12.97
C ASN A 505 -21.38 -9.80 -13.11
N ASP A 506 -20.35 -10.17 -12.33
CA ASP A 506 -19.01 -9.58 -12.30
C ASP A 506 -18.04 -10.55 -11.61
N SER A 507 -17.32 -11.36 -12.39
CA SER A 507 -16.41 -12.39 -11.87
C SER A 507 -15.19 -11.85 -11.11
N LEU A 508 -14.92 -10.54 -11.21
CA LEU A 508 -13.79 -9.87 -10.59
C LEU A 508 -14.20 -9.09 -9.33
N LEU A 509 -15.43 -9.27 -8.84
CA LEU A 509 -16.00 -8.51 -7.72
C LEU A 509 -15.46 -8.95 -6.35
N PHE A 510 -14.17 -8.73 -6.14
CA PHE A 510 -13.42 -8.96 -4.90
C PHE A 510 -12.36 -7.86 -4.70
N GLY A 511 -11.50 -7.99 -3.68
CA GLY A 511 -10.39 -7.06 -3.39
C GLY A 511 -10.76 -5.57 -3.48
N GLN A 512 -9.93 -4.80 -4.19
CA GLN A 512 -10.11 -3.36 -4.40
C GLN A 512 -11.40 -3.02 -5.18
N ARG A 513 -11.85 -3.88 -6.10
CA ARG A 513 -13.07 -3.66 -6.90
C ARG A 513 -14.32 -3.75 -6.04
N LEU A 514 -14.44 -4.77 -5.20
CA LEU A 514 -15.50 -4.89 -4.20
C LEU A 514 -15.44 -3.73 -3.19
N LYS A 515 -14.24 -3.39 -2.72
CA LYS A 515 -14.01 -2.23 -1.85
C LYS A 515 -14.54 -0.94 -2.49
N TYR A 516 -14.22 -0.63 -3.75
CA TYR A 516 -14.72 0.55 -4.46
C TYR A 516 -16.25 0.68 -4.36
N PHE A 517 -17.00 -0.39 -4.65
CA PHE A 517 -18.47 -0.35 -4.59
C PHE A 517 -18.98 -0.09 -3.16
N LEU A 518 -18.37 -0.71 -2.15
CA LEU A 518 -18.67 -0.43 -0.74
C LEU A 518 -18.40 1.03 -0.37
N LEU A 519 -17.27 1.59 -0.79
CA LEU A 519 -16.89 2.97 -0.46
C LEU A 519 -17.78 3.97 -1.18
N LYS A 520 -17.95 3.85 -2.50
CA LYS A 520 -18.74 4.80 -3.29
C LYS A 520 -20.21 4.75 -2.89
N GLY A 521 -20.74 3.55 -2.61
CA GLY A 521 -22.11 3.30 -2.13
C GLY A 521 -22.36 3.70 -0.67
N ALA A 522 -21.33 3.97 0.13
CA ALA A 522 -21.47 4.39 1.52
C ALA A 522 -22.26 5.71 1.68
N ARG A 523 -23.11 5.78 2.70
CA ARG A 523 -23.94 6.93 3.04
C ARG A 523 -23.11 8.04 3.70
N ARG A 524 -23.35 9.28 3.27
CA ARG A 524 -22.66 10.51 3.73
C ARG A 524 -23.68 11.54 4.21
N ASN A 525 -24.59 11.11 5.07
CA ASN A 525 -25.76 11.90 5.46
C ASN A 525 -25.44 13.07 6.42
N ARG A 526 -24.21 13.14 6.93
CA ARG A 526 -23.74 14.17 7.87
C ARG A 526 -23.08 15.35 7.13
N THR A 527 -23.87 16.38 6.82
CA THR A 527 -23.39 17.59 6.11
C THR A 527 -22.34 18.41 6.87
N THR A 528 -22.17 18.17 8.17
CA THR A 528 -21.14 18.83 9.01
C THR A 528 -19.78 18.12 8.99
N LEU A 529 -19.67 16.97 8.31
CA LEU A 529 -18.41 16.24 8.16
C LEU A 529 -17.95 16.30 6.70
N VAL A 530 -16.67 16.60 6.51
CA VAL A 530 -16.00 16.33 5.24
C VAL A 530 -15.68 14.83 5.19
N TYR A 531 -15.90 14.22 4.04
CA TYR A 531 -15.52 12.85 3.75
C TYR A 531 -14.45 12.85 2.65
N PRO A 532 -13.62 11.81 2.51
CA PRO A 532 -13.37 10.81 3.55
C PRO A 532 -12.68 11.46 4.77
N ASN A 533 -12.78 10.86 5.95
CA ASN A 533 -12.07 11.35 7.15
C ASN A 533 -11.61 10.20 8.06
N TYR A 534 -10.67 10.50 8.96
CA TYR A 534 -10.03 9.53 9.86
C TYR A 534 -10.97 8.80 10.86
N SER A 535 -12.27 9.14 10.91
CA SER A 535 -13.23 8.54 11.86
C SER A 535 -14.33 7.73 11.16
N PHE A 536 -15.07 8.34 10.23
CA PHE A 536 -16.13 7.66 9.47
C PHE A 536 -15.63 7.01 8.17
N GLY A 537 -14.36 7.19 7.80
CA GLY A 537 -13.85 6.78 6.50
C GLY A 537 -14.59 7.49 5.37
N TYR A 538 -15.01 6.72 4.37
CA TYR A 538 -15.82 7.17 3.24
C TYR A 538 -17.32 7.27 3.55
N GLY A 539 -17.81 6.78 4.70
CA GLY A 539 -19.22 6.84 5.10
C GLY A 539 -19.72 5.62 5.87
N GLU A 540 -21.03 5.61 6.13
CA GLU A 540 -21.75 4.47 6.72
C GLU A 540 -22.02 3.42 5.61
N VAL A 541 -21.69 2.14 5.83
CA VAL A 541 -21.88 1.08 4.82
C VAL A 541 -23.35 0.98 4.38
N CYS A 542 -23.58 0.77 3.07
CA CYS A 542 -24.92 0.58 2.53
C CYS A 542 -24.90 -0.42 1.37
N GLY A 543 -25.23 -1.68 1.69
CA GLY A 543 -25.19 -2.80 0.74
C GLY A 543 -26.01 -2.54 -0.53
N LYS A 544 -27.29 -2.15 -0.39
CA LYS A 544 -28.16 -1.80 -1.53
C LYS A 544 -27.52 -0.74 -2.45
N SER A 545 -27.04 0.38 -1.93
CA SER A 545 -26.42 1.43 -2.76
C SER A 545 -25.15 0.96 -3.48
N SER A 546 -24.41 0.04 -2.86
CA SER A 546 -23.21 -0.56 -3.45
C SER A 546 -23.58 -1.48 -4.64
N LEU A 547 -24.67 -2.25 -4.50
CA LEU A 547 -25.19 -3.10 -5.58
C LEU A 547 -25.93 -2.32 -6.67
N ASP A 548 -26.69 -1.28 -6.32
CA ASP A 548 -27.30 -0.34 -7.28
C ASP A 548 -26.22 0.24 -8.21
N LEU A 549 -25.06 0.58 -7.64
CA LEU A 549 -23.91 1.06 -8.39
C LEU A 549 -23.32 -0.05 -9.28
N ALA A 550 -23.05 -1.24 -8.76
CA ALA A 550 -22.48 -2.36 -9.53
C ALA A 550 -23.39 -2.83 -10.68
N THR A 551 -24.70 -2.97 -10.43
CA THR A 551 -25.69 -3.38 -11.44
C THR A 551 -25.83 -2.40 -12.61
N SER A 552 -25.54 -1.11 -12.39
CA SER A 552 -25.63 -0.08 -13.44
C SER A 552 -24.55 -0.17 -14.53
N LEU A 553 -23.57 -1.09 -14.40
CA LEU A 553 -22.33 -1.12 -15.18
C LEU A 553 -22.16 -2.34 -16.11
N ARG A 554 -23.20 -3.19 -16.26
CA ARG A 554 -23.05 -4.55 -16.79
C ARG A 554 -22.89 -4.64 -18.32
N GLY A 555 -22.03 -5.58 -18.74
CA GLY A 555 -21.96 -6.18 -20.08
C GLY A 555 -21.53 -7.65 -19.98
N GLU A 556 -22.10 -8.50 -20.85
CA GLU A 556 -22.00 -9.98 -20.92
C GLU A 556 -20.59 -10.46 -21.42
N GLU A 557 -20.10 -11.71 -21.31
CA GLU A 557 -20.54 -13.04 -20.81
C GLU A 557 -19.26 -13.94 -20.58
N GLY A 558 -19.34 -15.24 -20.25
CA GLY A 558 -18.14 -16.11 -20.02
C GLY A 558 -18.25 -17.60 -20.40
N PHE A 559 -17.16 -18.40 -20.24
CA PHE A 559 -17.05 -19.89 -19.95
C PHE A 559 -15.77 -20.63 -20.52
N ILE A 560 -14.97 -21.20 -19.61
CA ILE A 560 -14.25 -22.53 -19.52
C ILE A 560 -13.56 -23.25 -20.73
N MET A 561 -12.21 -23.21 -20.74
CA MET A 561 -11.14 -24.27 -20.85
C MET A 561 -11.15 -25.53 -21.77
N GLU A 562 -10.09 -25.67 -22.62
CA GLU A 562 -9.14 -26.82 -22.81
C GLU A 562 -8.05 -26.45 -23.89
N SER A 563 -6.78 -26.19 -23.53
CA SER A 563 -5.57 -27.05 -23.46
C SER A 563 -4.59 -27.11 -24.67
N LEU A 564 -3.33 -26.66 -24.43
CA LEU A 564 -1.99 -26.87 -25.05
C LEU A 564 -1.34 -25.76 -25.92
N ARG A 565 -0.10 -25.41 -25.50
CA ARG A 565 0.77 -24.27 -25.92
C ARG A 565 1.17 -24.21 -27.41
N LEU A 566 1.35 -22.97 -27.92
CA LEU A 566 1.88 -22.62 -29.25
C LEU A 566 3.08 -21.64 -29.19
N ASP A 567 3.92 -21.63 -30.24
CA ASP A 567 5.12 -20.76 -30.35
C ASP A 567 4.74 -19.33 -30.78
N CYS A 568 5.24 -18.35 -30.02
CA CYS A 568 4.80 -16.96 -30.01
C CYS A 568 5.69 -15.98 -30.79
N GLY A 569 6.90 -16.39 -31.18
CA GLY A 569 7.97 -15.45 -31.57
C GLY A 569 7.72 -14.65 -32.85
N SER A 570 6.97 -15.22 -33.79
CA SER A 570 6.65 -14.59 -35.08
C SER A 570 5.62 -13.47 -34.96
N LEU A 571 4.69 -13.55 -34.00
CA LEU A 571 3.62 -12.57 -33.82
C LEU A 571 4.13 -11.31 -33.11
N TYR A 572 4.97 -11.46 -32.09
CA TYR A 572 5.56 -10.34 -31.34
C TYR A 572 6.44 -9.39 -32.18
N LEU A 573 6.92 -9.89 -33.33
CA LEU A 573 7.77 -9.15 -34.27
C LEU A 573 7.01 -8.66 -35.52
N ASN A 574 5.72 -9.00 -35.66
CA ASN A 574 4.92 -8.63 -36.82
C ASN A 574 4.32 -7.21 -36.62
N PRO A 575 4.54 -6.25 -37.55
CA PRO A 575 3.95 -4.91 -37.45
C PRO A 575 2.42 -4.86 -37.57
N ASP A 576 1.76 -5.93 -38.05
CA ASP A 576 0.29 -6.03 -38.12
C ASP A 576 -0.35 -6.40 -36.75
N TYR A 577 0.46 -6.48 -35.69
CA TYR A 577 0.08 -6.93 -34.35
C TYR A 577 0.46 -5.91 -33.27
N ASN A 578 -0.50 -5.59 -32.41
CA ASN A 578 -0.30 -4.74 -31.24
C ASN A 578 0.01 -5.61 -30.01
N SER A 579 0.85 -5.12 -29.09
CA SER A 579 1.19 -5.83 -27.84
C SER A 579 0.83 -5.02 -26.61
N TYR A 580 0.17 -5.68 -25.66
CA TYR A 580 -0.42 -5.11 -24.45
C TYR A 580 0.15 -5.76 -23.21
N LEU A 581 0.26 -5.01 -22.11
CA LEU A 581 0.48 -5.60 -20.80
C LEU A 581 -0.88 -5.97 -20.19
N VAL A 582 -0.97 -7.16 -19.61
CA VAL A 582 -2.17 -7.60 -18.92
C VAL A 582 -1.86 -8.10 -17.52
N GLU A 583 -2.74 -7.76 -16.59
CA GLU A 583 -2.91 -8.51 -15.35
C GLU A 583 -3.94 -9.61 -15.62
N TYR A 584 -3.69 -10.82 -15.16
CA TYR A 584 -4.51 -11.99 -15.44
C TYR A 584 -4.69 -12.88 -14.21
N ASP A 585 -5.79 -13.63 -14.20
CA ASP A 585 -6.08 -14.67 -13.21
C ASP A 585 -6.17 -16.04 -13.92
N GLY A 586 -5.87 -17.12 -13.20
CA GLY A 586 -5.86 -18.49 -13.72
C GLY A 586 -4.75 -18.76 -14.75
N ASP A 587 -5.10 -19.39 -15.87
CA ASP A 587 -4.14 -19.76 -16.93
C ASP A 587 -4.41 -18.94 -18.19
N ILE A 588 -3.69 -17.82 -18.34
CA ILE A 588 -3.81 -16.94 -19.51
C ILE A 588 -3.38 -17.63 -20.80
N VAL A 589 -2.43 -18.56 -20.75
CA VAL A 589 -1.97 -19.28 -21.95
C VAL A 589 -3.12 -20.16 -22.45
N LYS A 590 -3.75 -20.92 -21.54
CA LYS A 590 -4.94 -21.72 -21.83
C LYS A 590 -6.13 -20.91 -22.35
N SER A 591 -6.21 -19.64 -22.00
CA SER A 591 -7.29 -18.74 -22.41
C SER A 591 -7.16 -18.21 -23.84
N LEU A 592 -5.98 -18.39 -24.47
CA LEU A 592 -5.65 -17.82 -25.79
C LEU A 592 -5.46 -18.87 -26.89
N GLU A 593 -5.30 -20.15 -26.52
CA GLU A 593 -4.92 -21.25 -27.42
C GLU A 593 -5.87 -21.47 -28.63
N ASN A 594 -7.15 -21.12 -28.51
CA ASN A 594 -8.16 -21.33 -29.56
C ASN A 594 -8.42 -20.11 -30.46
N ILE A 595 -7.64 -19.05 -30.31
CA ILE A 595 -7.80 -17.80 -31.05
C ILE A 595 -6.67 -17.72 -32.08
N SER A 596 -7.02 -17.73 -33.37
CA SER A 596 -6.04 -17.43 -34.44
C SER A 596 -5.55 -15.99 -34.30
N ASP A 597 -4.26 -15.76 -34.57
CA ASP A 597 -3.66 -14.43 -34.58
C ASP A 597 -3.62 -13.72 -33.19
N ILE A 598 -3.39 -14.48 -32.11
CA ILE A 598 -3.01 -13.98 -30.78
C ILE A 598 -1.88 -14.82 -30.14
N CYS A 599 -1.19 -14.26 -29.15
CA CYS A 599 -0.14 -14.90 -28.35
C CYS A 599 -0.09 -14.28 -26.93
N ALA A 600 0.28 -15.06 -25.90
CA ALA A 600 0.77 -14.52 -24.62
C ALA A 600 2.22 -14.92 -24.32
N PHE A 601 2.95 -13.98 -23.72
CA PHE A 601 4.18 -14.21 -22.99
C PHE A 601 3.95 -14.00 -21.49
N VAL A 602 4.09 -15.05 -20.69
CA VAL A 602 3.87 -14.99 -19.23
C VAL A 602 5.08 -14.36 -18.52
N LEU A 603 4.87 -13.31 -17.73
CA LEU A 603 5.92 -12.65 -16.94
C LEU A 603 6.10 -13.34 -15.58
N ASP A 604 5.01 -13.60 -14.87
CA ASP A 604 4.95 -14.33 -13.60
C ASP A 604 3.55 -14.96 -13.41
N GLU A 605 3.08 -15.18 -12.18
CA GLU A 605 1.78 -15.79 -11.90
C GLU A 605 0.58 -14.83 -12.12
N SER A 606 0.81 -13.52 -12.30
CA SER A 606 -0.26 -12.51 -12.39
C SER A 606 -0.13 -11.56 -13.59
N PHE A 607 1.05 -11.45 -14.22
CA PHE A 607 1.27 -10.54 -15.35
C PHE A 607 1.74 -11.25 -16.62
N ALA A 608 1.23 -10.81 -17.76
CA ALA A 608 1.63 -11.29 -19.09
C ALA A 608 1.67 -10.16 -20.12
N VAL A 609 2.36 -10.40 -21.24
CA VAL A 609 2.29 -9.58 -22.44
C VAL A 609 1.48 -10.32 -23.50
N ILE A 610 0.43 -9.70 -24.04
CA ILE A 610 -0.42 -10.30 -25.09
C ILE A 610 -0.22 -9.56 -26.40
N SER A 611 0.07 -10.29 -27.47
CA SER A 611 0.16 -9.77 -28.84
C SER A 611 -1.02 -10.23 -29.67
N VAL A 612 -1.80 -9.29 -30.23
CA VAL A 612 -3.01 -9.56 -31.02
C VAL A 612 -3.01 -8.72 -32.30
N LYS A 613 -3.54 -9.28 -33.38
CA LYS A 613 -3.66 -8.59 -34.68
C LYS A 613 -4.55 -7.33 -34.57
N SER A 614 -4.08 -6.21 -35.11
CA SER A 614 -4.62 -4.87 -34.81
C SER A 614 -6.07 -4.65 -35.27
N ASP A 615 -6.57 -5.42 -36.25
CA ASP A 615 -7.96 -5.36 -36.73
C ASP A 615 -8.95 -6.20 -35.90
N MET A 616 -8.44 -7.06 -35.01
CA MET A 616 -9.25 -7.98 -34.19
C MET A 616 -9.21 -7.66 -32.68
N GLU A 617 -8.38 -6.71 -32.25
CA GLU A 617 -8.16 -6.31 -30.85
C GLU A 617 -9.46 -6.22 -30.02
N ASN A 618 -10.37 -5.32 -30.42
CA ASN A 618 -11.61 -5.03 -29.69
C ASN A 618 -12.56 -6.23 -29.55
N LYS A 619 -12.45 -7.20 -30.46
CA LYS A 619 -13.29 -8.40 -30.50
C LYS A 619 -12.69 -9.55 -29.69
N ILE A 620 -11.35 -9.66 -29.69
CA ILE A 620 -10.62 -10.71 -29.01
C ILE A 620 -10.42 -10.37 -27.53
N LEU A 621 -9.84 -9.21 -27.21
CA LEU A 621 -9.43 -8.87 -25.83
C LEU A 621 -10.62 -8.69 -24.87
N LYS A 622 -11.80 -8.29 -25.39
CA LYS A 622 -13.04 -8.20 -24.59
C LYS A 622 -13.72 -9.55 -24.33
N GLY A 623 -13.34 -10.61 -25.06
CA GLY A 623 -13.91 -11.95 -24.91
C GLY A 623 -13.12 -12.89 -23.99
N ILE A 624 -11.95 -12.45 -23.50
CA ILE A 624 -11.06 -13.28 -22.67
C ILE A 624 -11.28 -12.92 -21.19
N THR A 625 -12.06 -13.74 -20.49
CA THR A 625 -12.46 -13.51 -19.08
C THR A 625 -11.31 -13.56 -18.08
N ASN A 626 -10.18 -14.17 -18.45
CA ASN A 626 -8.99 -14.30 -17.59
C ASN A 626 -8.12 -13.04 -17.57
N ILE A 627 -8.34 -12.07 -18.47
CA ILE A 627 -7.66 -10.76 -18.42
C ILE A 627 -8.40 -9.90 -17.38
N VAL A 628 -7.76 -9.67 -16.24
CA VAL A 628 -8.26 -8.83 -15.14
C VAL A 628 -8.17 -7.36 -15.53
N TYR A 629 -7.05 -6.97 -16.15
CA TYR A 629 -6.81 -5.61 -16.65
C TYR A 629 -5.92 -5.61 -17.90
N LYS A 630 -6.10 -4.64 -18.80
CA LYS A 630 -5.27 -4.40 -19.98
C LYS A 630 -4.67 -3.00 -19.92
N GLU A 631 -3.37 -2.91 -19.71
CA GLU A 631 -2.61 -1.66 -19.89
C GLU A 631 -2.27 -1.49 -21.38
N ASP A 632 -2.60 -0.32 -21.94
CA ASP A 632 -2.26 0.03 -23.31
C ASP A 632 -0.76 0.23 -23.52
N THR A 633 -0.31 0.13 -24.77
CA THR A 633 1.09 0.31 -25.14
C THR A 633 1.55 1.74 -24.86
N SER A 634 2.31 1.93 -23.78
CA SER A 634 2.90 3.21 -23.42
C SER A 634 4.27 3.37 -24.10
N LEU A 635 4.52 4.55 -24.67
CA LEU A 635 5.76 4.88 -25.35
C LEU A 635 6.76 5.51 -24.39
N TYR A 636 7.99 5.01 -24.41
CA TYR A 636 9.10 5.40 -23.56
C TYR A 636 10.20 6.06 -24.41
N THR A 637 10.78 7.18 -23.95
CA THR A 637 11.93 7.83 -24.63
C THR A 637 13.15 7.95 -23.72
N LEU A 638 14.32 8.18 -24.35
CA LEU A 638 15.62 8.34 -23.69
C LEU A 638 15.71 9.71 -23.00
N SER A 639 16.49 9.82 -21.91
CA SER A 639 16.72 11.08 -21.20
C SER A 639 18.23 11.40 -21.07
N GLU A 640 18.84 12.18 -21.98
CA GLU A 640 20.31 12.48 -21.96
C GLU A 640 20.81 13.20 -20.65
N VAL A 641 22.15 13.33 -20.35
CA VAL A 641 22.93 12.58 -19.27
C VAL A 641 24.16 13.20 -18.41
N SER A 642 24.19 13.17 -17.03
CA SER A 642 25.35 13.13 -15.99
C SER A 642 26.31 14.34 -15.58
N PRO A 643 26.97 14.46 -14.34
CA PRO A 643 28.18 13.66 -13.94
C PRO A 643 28.42 12.99 -12.56
N ILE A 644 29.52 12.20 -12.59
CA ILE A 644 30.13 11.29 -11.60
C ILE A 644 30.83 11.97 -10.41
N GLU A 645 31.71 12.96 -10.65
CA GLU A 645 32.68 13.45 -9.63
C GLU A 645 32.00 13.97 -8.36
N ALA A 646 30.81 14.54 -8.52
CA ALA A 646 30.01 15.16 -7.47
C ALA A 646 29.61 14.21 -6.32
N ALA A 647 29.54 12.90 -6.60
CA ALA A 647 29.12 11.87 -5.66
C ALA A 647 30.27 11.30 -4.79
N ASP A 648 31.47 11.88 -4.93
CA ASP A 648 32.71 11.45 -4.27
C ASP A 648 33.09 9.98 -4.55
N ILE A 649 32.71 9.43 -5.70
CA ILE A 649 32.91 8.02 -6.06
C ILE A 649 34.40 7.66 -6.31
N PRO A 650 35.19 8.44 -7.10
CA PRO A 650 36.54 8.03 -7.52
C PRO A 650 37.53 7.75 -6.37
N GLN A 651 37.32 8.34 -5.18
CA GLN A 651 38.18 8.10 -4.02
C GLN A 651 38.07 6.66 -3.48
N PHE A 652 36.93 5.99 -3.68
CA PHE A 652 36.69 4.63 -3.19
C PHE A 652 37.37 3.55 -4.04
N HIS A 653 37.57 3.80 -5.34
CA HIS A 653 38.24 2.84 -6.24
C HIS A 653 39.65 2.46 -5.76
N ASN A 654 40.36 3.40 -5.13
CA ASN A 654 41.74 3.24 -4.68
C ASN A 654 41.89 3.48 -3.17
N HIS A 655 40.81 3.42 -2.38
CA HIS A 655 40.87 3.76 -0.96
C HIS A 655 41.68 2.71 -0.17
N PRO A 656 42.69 3.09 0.63
CA PRO A 656 43.66 2.16 1.22
C PRO A 656 43.09 1.14 2.20
N TYR A 657 41.86 1.35 2.69
CA TYR A 657 41.18 0.48 3.65
C TYR A 657 39.79 0.00 3.19
N LEU A 658 39.31 0.46 2.03
CA LEU A 658 37.97 0.15 1.52
C LEU A 658 37.93 0.30 -0.03
N PRO A 659 38.74 -0.48 -0.76
CA PRO A 659 38.78 -0.42 -2.22
C PRO A 659 37.50 -1.01 -2.81
N LEU A 660 36.60 -0.15 -3.32
CA LEU A 660 35.35 -0.55 -3.95
C LEU A 660 35.34 -0.08 -5.41
N ASP A 661 35.18 -1.03 -6.33
CA ASP A 661 35.15 -0.79 -7.78
C ASP A 661 33.95 -1.44 -8.50
N GLY A 662 33.14 -2.22 -7.78
CA GLY A 662 31.98 -2.94 -8.30
C GLY A 662 32.25 -4.41 -8.63
N TYR A 663 33.43 -4.93 -8.27
CA TYR A 663 33.81 -6.33 -8.49
C TYR A 663 32.75 -7.32 -7.96
N GLY A 664 32.46 -8.34 -8.76
CA GLY A 664 31.49 -9.38 -8.44
C GLY A 664 30.02 -9.00 -8.65
N VAL A 665 29.72 -7.73 -8.96
CA VAL A 665 28.35 -7.25 -9.22
C VAL A 665 28.05 -7.24 -10.72
N LEU A 666 26.87 -7.75 -11.07
CA LEU A 666 26.32 -7.70 -12.42
C LEU A 666 25.49 -6.42 -12.56
N VAL A 667 25.65 -5.71 -13.67
CA VAL A 667 24.83 -4.56 -14.01
C VAL A 667 24.09 -4.81 -15.32
N GLY A 668 22.76 -4.84 -15.20
CA GLY A 668 21.85 -5.03 -16.30
C GLY A 668 21.45 -3.70 -16.93
N THR A 669 21.87 -3.41 -18.16
CA THR A 669 21.48 -2.18 -18.86
C THR A 669 20.31 -2.43 -19.82
N ILE A 670 19.27 -1.59 -19.72
CA ILE A 670 18.11 -1.60 -20.62
C ILE A 670 18.16 -0.30 -21.44
N ASP A 671 18.67 -0.37 -22.67
CA ASP A 671 19.02 0.81 -23.47
C ASP A 671 19.07 0.49 -24.99
N THR A 672 19.77 1.32 -25.76
CA THR A 672 19.97 1.21 -27.22
C THR A 672 20.97 0.12 -27.65
N GLY A 673 21.65 -0.52 -26.69
CA GLY A 673 22.67 -1.55 -26.89
C GLY A 673 24.01 -1.17 -26.27
N ILE A 674 25.09 -1.81 -26.74
CA ILE A 674 26.47 -1.47 -26.38
C ILE A 674 27.44 -1.72 -27.54
N ASP A 675 28.43 -0.85 -27.72
CA ASP A 675 29.61 -1.14 -28.53
C ASP A 675 30.55 -2.08 -27.77
N TYR A 676 30.33 -3.39 -27.90
CA TYR A 676 31.12 -4.43 -27.23
C TYR A 676 32.58 -4.51 -27.68
N LEU A 677 32.95 -3.82 -28.77
CA LEU A 677 34.32 -3.73 -29.28
C LEU A 677 35.10 -2.58 -28.61
N ASN A 678 34.43 -1.74 -27.83
CA ASN A 678 35.06 -0.65 -27.11
C ASN A 678 35.94 -1.19 -25.96
N LYS A 679 37.23 -0.81 -25.99
CA LYS A 679 38.26 -1.29 -25.06
C LYS A 679 38.04 -0.85 -23.61
N GLU A 680 37.11 0.07 -23.33
CA GLU A 680 36.68 0.38 -21.96
C GLU A 680 35.81 -0.73 -21.34
N PHE A 681 35.20 -1.63 -22.11
CA PHE A 681 34.36 -2.74 -21.62
C PHE A 681 35.09 -4.09 -21.56
N MET A 682 36.43 -4.08 -21.68
CA MET A 682 37.28 -5.28 -21.66
C MET A 682 38.12 -5.36 -20.38
N TYR A 683 38.53 -6.56 -19.95
CA TYR A 683 39.55 -6.79 -18.93
C TYR A 683 40.96 -6.49 -19.49
N GLU A 684 41.99 -6.62 -18.65
CA GLU A 684 43.39 -6.31 -19.03
C GLU A 684 43.97 -7.25 -20.10
N ASP A 685 43.43 -8.47 -20.23
CA ASP A 685 43.75 -9.46 -21.26
C ASP A 685 42.96 -9.25 -22.57
N ASP A 686 42.34 -8.07 -22.73
CA ASP A 686 41.44 -7.67 -23.82
C ASP A 686 40.21 -8.61 -24.01
N THR A 687 39.87 -9.47 -23.04
CA THR A 687 38.58 -10.21 -23.02
C THR A 687 37.41 -9.35 -22.50
N THR A 688 36.17 -9.64 -22.90
CA THR A 688 35.01 -8.81 -22.54
C THR A 688 34.56 -8.93 -21.07
N ARG A 689 34.10 -7.82 -20.48
CA ARG A 689 33.37 -7.77 -19.19
C ARG A 689 31.86 -7.92 -19.35
N ILE A 690 31.37 -8.07 -20.59
CA ILE A 690 29.95 -8.31 -20.88
C ILE A 690 29.70 -9.81 -20.84
N ASN A 691 28.85 -10.28 -19.91
CA ASN A 691 28.49 -11.69 -19.83
C ASN A 691 27.51 -12.09 -20.92
N TYR A 692 26.51 -11.25 -21.18
CA TYR A 692 25.49 -11.49 -22.19
C TYR A 692 25.01 -10.20 -22.86
N ILE A 693 24.65 -10.30 -24.13
CA ILE A 693 23.91 -9.28 -24.88
C ILE A 693 22.63 -9.93 -25.40
N TRP A 694 21.46 -9.41 -25.04
CA TRP A 694 20.19 -9.73 -25.69
C TRP A 694 19.81 -8.60 -26.64
N ASP A 695 19.79 -8.87 -27.94
CA ASP A 695 19.30 -7.94 -28.95
C ASP A 695 17.87 -8.32 -29.36
N GLN A 696 16.90 -7.51 -28.93
CA GLN A 696 15.48 -7.71 -29.22
C GLN A 696 15.11 -7.43 -30.70
N THR A 697 16.01 -6.79 -31.47
CA THR A 697 15.77 -6.48 -32.90
C THR A 697 16.09 -7.64 -33.83
N LEU A 698 16.86 -8.63 -33.37
CA LEU A 698 17.33 -9.74 -34.19
C LEU A 698 16.37 -10.94 -34.16
N THR A 699 16.28 -11.65 -35.30
CA THR A 699 15.33 -12.75 -35.49
C THR A 699 16.01 -14.10 -35.75
N ASN A 700 17.28 -14.09 -36.15
CA ASN A 700 18.04 -15.27 -36.56
C ASN A 700 19.20 -15.53 -35.57
N GLY A 701 19.03 -16.49 -34.67
CA GLY A 701 20.05 -16.88 -33.70
C GLY A 701 19.49 -17.65 -32.51
N SER A 702 20.33 -17.89 -31.50
CA SER A 702 19.94 -18.48 -30.22
C SER A 702 19.07 -17.50 -29.44
N LYS A 703 17.87 -17.91 -29.04
CA LYS A 703 16.95 -17.09 -28.23
C LYS A 703 17.30 -17.23 -26.74
N PRO A 704 17.08 -16.20 -25.90
CA PRO A 704 17.27 -16.34 -24.46
C PRO A 704 16.39 -17.44 -23.85
N LEU A 705 16.87 -18.11 -22.81
CA LEU A 705 16.12 -19.17 -22.14
C LEU A 705 14.76 -18.67 -21.63
N GLY A 706 13.67 -19.24 -22.16
CA GLY A 706 12.30 -18.85 -21.82
C GLY A 706 11.74 -17.70 -22.65
N PHE A 707 12.47 -17.18 -23.65
CA PHE A 707 12.04 -16.11 -24.56
C PHE A 707 11.84 -16.61 -25.98
N SER A 708 10.84 -16.07 -26.68
CA SER A 708 10.44 -16.50 -28.03
C SER A 708 11.01 -15.66 -29.18
N TYR A 709 11.62 -14.51 -28.87
CA TYR A 709 12.16 -13.55 -29.84
C TYR A 709 13.49 -12.92 -29.37
N GLY A 710 14.16 -12.18 -30.27
CA GLY A 710 15.50 -11.63 -30.05
C GLY A 710 16.59 -12.70 -30.11
N VAL A 711 17.84 -12.28 -30.00
CA VAL A 711 19.02 -13.16 -29.97
C VAL A 711 19.89 -12.87 -28.75
N GLU A 712 20.21 -13.91 -27.97
CA GLU A 712 21.13 -13.89 -26.82
C GLU A 712 22.53 -14.28 -27.31
N PHE A 713 23.53 -13.44 -27.05
CA PHE A 713 24.95 -13.72 -27.27
C PHE A 713 25.67 -13.81 -25.92
N ASN A 714 26.46 -14.86 -25.72
CA ASN A 714 27.22 -15.08 -24.50
C ASN A 714 28.65 -14.50 -24.55
N LYS A 715 29.32 -14.53 -23.39
CA LYS A 715 30.69 -14.04 -23.19
C LYS A 715 31.70 -14.69 -24.15
N GLU A 716 31.54 -15.97 -24.45
CA GLU A 716 32.42 -16.73 -25.34
C GLU A 716 32.27 -16.27 -26.79
N GLU A 717 31.05 -16.06 -27.28
CA GLU A 717 30.75 -15.53 -28.62
C GLU A 717 31.24 -14.09 -28.79
N ILE A 718 31.06 -13.24 -27.78
CA ILE A 718 31.57 -11.87 -27.77
C ILE A 718 33.11 -11.86 -27.82
N ASN A 719 33.77 -12.74 -27.06
CA ASN A 719 35.23 -12.89 -27.11
C ASN A 719 35.73 -13.45 -28.45
N GLN A 720 34.96 -14.33 -29.12
CA GLN A 720 35.27 -14.77 -30.49
C GLN A 720 35.12 -13.63 -31.49
N ALA A 721 34.10 -12.79 -31.36
CA ALA A 721 33.92 -11.59 -32.17
C ALA A 721 35.09 -10.60 -31.99
N ILE A 722 35.51 -10.31 -30.75
CA ILE A 722 36.67 -9.45 -30.47
C ILE A 722 37.93 -9.98 -31.17
N LYS A 723 38.24 -11.29 -31.03
CA LYS A 723 39.39 -11.92 -31.70
C LYS A 723 39.30 -11.90 -33.23
N ALA A 724 38.09 -12.03 -33.79
CA ALA A 724 37.87 -11.90 -35.22
C ALA A 724 38.25 -10.49 -35.71
N MET A 725 37.87 -9.44 -34.98
CA MET A 725 38.27 -8.06 -35.29
C MET A 725 39.79 -7.86 -35.22
N GLU A 726 40.46 -8.43 -34.22
CA GLU A 726 41.92 -8.36 -34.10
C GLU A 726 42.66 -9.06 -35.25
N ASN A 727 42.10 -10.14 -35.78
CA ASN A 727 42.59 -10.84 -36.97
C ASN A 727 42.26 -10.12 -38.31
N GLY A 728 41.58 -8.97 -38.27
CA GLY A 728 41.14 -8.23 -39.45
C GLY A 728 39.89 -8.81 -40.13
N GLU A 729 39.18 -9.72 -39.47
CA GLU A 729 37.89 -10.25 -39.90
C GLU A 729 36.72 -9.36 -39.42
N ASN A 730 35.50 -9.62 -39.90
CA ASN A 730 34.33 -8.84 -39.50
C ASN A 730 33.68 -9.45 -38.23
N PRO A 731 33.77 -8.80 -37.04
CA PRO A 731 33.22 -9.34 -35.79
C PRO A 731 31.70 -9.48 -35.82
N TYR A 732 31.02 -8.62 -36.59
CA TYR A 732 29.57 -8.61 -36.72
C TYR A 732 29.00 -9.79 -37.52
N LYS A 733 29.86 -10.71 -38.02
CA LYS A 733 29.43 -12.03 -38.49
C LYS A 733 29.18 -13.02 -37.34
N ILE A 734 29.76 -12.77 -36.17
CA ILE A 734 29.64 -13.62 -34.96
C ILE A 734 28.62 -12.99 -34.02
N VAL A 735 28.82 -11.72 -33.64
CA VAL A 735 27.87 -10.94 -32.82
C VAL A 735 27.39 -9.73 -33.63
N PRO A 736 26.29 -9.86 -34.40
CA PRO A 736 25.75 -8.77 -35.25
C PRO A 736 25.14 -7.59 -34.48
N SER A 737 24.88 -7.72 -33.17
CA SER A 737 24.35 -6.64 -32.33
C SER A 737 25.25 -5.39 -32.35
N LYS A 738 24.64 -4.22 -32.55
CA LYS A 738 25.32 -2.90 -32.57
C LYS A 738 24.53 -1.90 -31.75
N ASP A 739 25.22 -0.93 -31.16
CA ASP A 739 24.58 0.29 -30.68
C ASP A 739 24.59 1.34 -31.80
N ASP A 740 23.49 1.44 -32.53
CA ASP A 740 23.36 2.33 -33.69
C ASP A 740 23.07 3.79 -33.27
N ILE A 741 22.67 4.02 -32.02
CA ILE A 741 22.27 5.33 -31.46
C ILE A 741 23.40 5.91 -30.59
N GLY A 742 24.14 5.05 -29.89
CA GLY A 742 25.29 5.40 -29.06
C GLY A 742 24.95 5.81 -27.62
N HIS A 743 23.67 5.84 -27.26
CA HIS A 743 23.23 6.21 -25.90
C HIS A 743 23.68 5.14 -24.89
N GLY A 744 23.36 3.87 -25.11
CA GLY A 744 23.69 2.77 -24.19
C GLY A 744 25.18 2.56 -24.01
N THR A 745 25.97 2.71 -25.07
CA THR A 745 27.45 2.77 -25.01
C THR A 745 27.93 3.90 -24.10
N SER A 746 27.34 5.09 -24.26
CA SER A 746 27.66 6.25 -23.42
C SER A 746 27.29 6.00 -21.95
N MET A 747 26.13 5.39 -21.68
CA MET A 747 25.65 5.08 -20.32
C MET A 747 26.51 4.04 -19.63
N ALA A 748 26.82 2.93 -20.32
CA ALA A 748 27.69 1.88 -19.82
C ALA A 748 29.09 2.40 -19.50
N GLY A 749 29.60 3.38 -20.27
CA GLY A 749 30.85 4.08 -19.98
C GLY A 749 30.82 4.82 -18.64
N ILE A 750 29.77 5.62 -18.39
CA ILE A 750 29.58 6.35 -17.14
C ILE A 750 29.42 5.40 -15.95
N LEU A 751 28.65 4.34 -16.16
CA LEU A 751 28.34 3.37 -15.13
C LEU A 751 29.58 2.59 -14.72
N GLY A 752 30.34 2.05 -15.68
CA GLY A 752 31.39 1.08 -15.38
C GLY A 752 32.48 0.94 -16.44
N GLY A 753 32.77 1.98 -17.24
CA GLY A 753 33.97 2.03 -18.08
C GLY A 753 35.25 1.81 -17.26
N ARG A 754 36.18 0.99 -17.75
CA ARG A 754 37.33 0.52 -16.95
C ARG A 754 38.23 1.67 -16.49
N GLY A 755 38.35 2.71 -17.31
CA GLY A 755 39.34 3.75 -17.15
C GLY A 755 40.68 3.39 -17.81
N ARG A 756 40.68 2.68 -18.96
CA ARG A 756 41.89 2.49 -19.78
C ARG A 756 42.41 3.85 -20.26
N ASN A 757 41.49 4.75 -20.62
CA ASN A 757 41.66 6.19 -20.49
C ASN A 757 41.19 6.62 -19.08
N PRO A 758 42.04 7.17 -18.21
CA PRO A 758 41.66 7.61 -16.87
C PRO A 758 40.48 8.59 -16.83
N GLU A 759 40.30 9.40 -17.88
CA GLU A 759 39.18 10.37 -17.98
C GLU A 759 37.84 9.72 -18.36
N LEU A 760 37.83 8.43 -18.69
CA LEU A 760 36.64 7.62 -19.03
C LEU A 760 36.31 6.58 -17.96
N LYS A 761 36.89 6.70 -16.76
CA LYS A 761 36.67 5.75 -15.67
C LYS A 761 35.27 5.93 -15.08
N GLY A 762 34.44 4.89 -15.23
CA GLY A 762 33.06 4.88 -14.74
C GLY A 762 32.95 4.79 -13.22
N ALA A 763 31.73 4.89 -12.71
CA ALA A 763 31.43 4.84 -11.28
C ALA A 763 31.76 3.48 -10.62
N ALA A 764 31.53 2.38 -11.34
CA ALA A 764 31.82 0.99 -10.94
C ALA A 764 32.70 0.29 -12.00
N PRO A 765 33.99 0.63 -12.12
CA PRO A 765 34.87 0.20 -13.21
C PRO A 765 35.24 -1.30 -13.17
N GLY A 766 35.02 -1.98 -12.05
CA GLY A 766 35.21 -3.42 -11.84
C GLY A 766 33.94 -4.26 -12.03
N CYS A 767 32.78 -3.64 -12.29
CA CYS A 767 31.54 -4.40 -12.53
C CYS A 767 31.56 -5.18 -13.86
N GLU A 768 30.62 -6.11 -13.97
CA GLU A 768 30.35 -6.85 -15.20
C GLU A 768 28.99 -6.46 -15.78
N PHE A 769 28.81 -6.57 -17.08
CA PHE A 769 27.60 -6.14 -17.77
C PHE A 769 26.72 -7.31 -18.23
N ALA A 770 25.41 -7.09 -18.22
CA ALA A 770 24.43 -7.79 -19.04
C ALA A 770 23.63 -6.72 -19.80
N VAL A 771 23.58 -6.79 -21.12
CA VAL A 771 23.01 -5.70 -21.94
C VAL A 771 21.76 -6.17 -22.65
N VAL A 772 20.70 -5.37 -22.60
CA VAL A 772 19.51 -5.55 -23.44
C VAL A 772 19.40 -4.36 -24.39
N LYS A 773 19.52 -4.63 -25.70
CA LYS A 773 19.15 -3.68 -26.75
C LYS A 773 17.66 -3.79 -26.99
N LEU A 774 16.92 -2.74 -26.65
CA LEU A 774 15.48 -2.67 -26.85
C LEU A 774 15.11 -2.58 -28.34
N LYS A 775 13.97 -3.20 -28.71
CA LYS A 775 13.36 -3.05 -30.04
C LYS A 775 12.63 -1.71 -30.14
N PRO A 776 12.93 -0.83 -31.13
CA PRO A 776 12.18 0.40 -31.34
C PRO A 776 10.69 0.15 -31.62
N ALA A 777 9.83 1.05 -31.14
CA ALA A 777 8.41 1.08 -31.46
C ALA A 777 8.20 1.38 -32.96
N ILE A 778 7.28 0.65 -33.60
CA ILE A 778 6.99 0.74 -35.03
C ILE A 778 5.85 1.72 -35.29
N GLY A 779 5.86 2.42 -36.43
CA GLY A 779 4.73 3.24 -36.89
C GLY A 779 4.71 4.71 -36.44
N LEU A 780 5.76 5.18 -35.76
CA LEU A 780 5.87 6.57 -35.30
C LEU A 780 6.67 7.43 -36.29
N ASP A 781 6.11 8.58 -36.69
CA ASP A 781 6.87 9.63 -37.39
C ASP A 781 7.75 10.40 -36.38
N LEU A 782 8.87 9.79 -36.01
CA LEU A 782 9.93 10.39 -35.21
C LEU A 782 10.93 11.13 -36.10
N SER A 783 10.46 12.17 -36.79
CA SER A 783 11.32 13.17 -37.45
C SER A 783 12.53 13.54 -36.56
N LYS A 784 13.74 13.57 -37.17
CA LYS A 784 14.97 14.03 -36.52
C LYS A 784 14.74 15.34 -35.75
N ASP A 785 15.42 15.49 -34.62
CA ASP A 785 15.36 16.71 -33.83
C ASP A 785 16.03 17.90 -34.57
N THR A 786 15.98 19.09 -33.96
CA THR A 786 16.65 20.29 -34.50
C THR A 786 18.19 20.21 -34.47
N SER A 787 18.79 19.19 -33.86
CA SER A 787 20.23 18.92 -33.87
C SER A 787 20.66 17.85 -34.89
N GLY A 788 19.70 17.16 -35.52
CA GLY A 788 19.93 16.11 -36.52
C GLY A 788 20.03 14.68 -35.97
N LYS A 789 19.83 14.48 -34.67
CA LYS A 789 19.76 13.17 -34.01
C LYS A 789 18.47 12.43 -34.38
N ASP A 790 18.57 11.12 -34.49
CA ASP A 790 17.41 10.24 -34.65
C ASP A 790 16.68 10.08 -33.31
N ARG A 791 15.38 10.43 -33.28
CA ARG A 791 14.52 10.23 -32.12
C ARG A 791 14.01 8.79 -32.13
N VAL A 792 14.07 8.10 -31.00
CA VAL A 792 13.64 6.70 -30.86
C VAL A 792 12.79 6.54 -29.60
N ALA A 793 11.74 5.73 -29.73
CA ALA A 793 10.84 5.36 -28.64
C ALA A 793 10.72 3.83 -28.52
N TYR A 794 10.36 3.35 -27.34
CA TYR A 794 10.24 1.93 -26.98
C TYR A 794 8.88 1.65 -26.32
N ASN A 795 8.41 0.41 -26.35
CA ASN A 795 7.15 0.04 -25.71
C ASN A 795 7.38 -0.43 -24.25
N ASN A 796 6.42 -0.18 -23.35
CA ASN A 796 6.39 -0.75 -22.00
C ASN A 796 6.60 -2.28 -21.98
N THR A 797 6.01 -3.01 -22.95
CA THR A 797 6.18 -4.47 -23.11
C THR A 797 7.64 -4.89 -23.33
N ASP A 798 8.42 -4.12 -24.08
CA ASP A 798 9.82 -4.46 -24.38
C ASP A 798 10.74 -4.20 -23.16
N VAL A 799 10.42 -3.17 -22.36
CA VAL A 799 11.14 -2.80 -21.12
C VAL A 799 10.91 -3.82 -20.00
N ILE A 800 9.66 -4.20 -19.71
CA ILE A 800 9.35 -5.17 -18.65
C ILE A 800 9.89 -6.57 -18.95
N MET A 801 9.92 -6.95 -20.23
CA MET A 801 10.59 -8.16 -20.72
C MET A 801 12.09 -8.15 -20.46
N ALA A 802 12.75 -6.99 -20.64
CA ALA A 802 14.16 -6.81 -20.32
C ALA A 802 14.43 -6.92 -18.81
N ILE A 803 13.55 -6.39 -17.95
CA ILE A 803 13.64 -6.53 -16.48
C ILE A 803 13.56 -8.02 -16.08
N LYS A 804 12.58 -8.76 -16.62
CA LYS A 804 12.45 -10.20 -16.40
C LYS A 804 13.71 -10.97 -16.79
N TYR A 805 14.21 -10.73 -18.00
CA TYR A 805 15.41 -11.39 -18.53
C TYR A 805 16.63 -11.16 -17.61
N LEU A 806 16.88 -9.92 -17.21
CA LEU A 806 18.01 -9.57 -16.35
C LEU A 806 17.91 -10.22 -14.96
N SER A 807 16.72 -10.20 -14.35
CA SER A 807 16.46 -10.87 -13.06
C SER A 807 16.74 -12.38 -13.13
N GLN A 808 16.21 -13.05 -14.16
CA GLN A 808 16.46 -14.48 -14.40
C GLN A 808 17.94 -14.77 -14.68
N LEU A 809 18.63 -13.92 -15.45
CA LEU A 809 20.06 -14.05 -15.74
C LEU A 809 20.92 -13.92 -14.48
N ALA A 810 20.65 -12.94 -13.61
CA ALA A 810 21.38 -12.78 -12.36
C ALA A 810 21.21 -13.98 -11.42
N SER A 811 20.00 -14.56 -11.39
CA SER A 811 19.73 -15.82 -10.68
C SER A 811 20.52 -17.00 -11.29
N ARG A 812 20.54 -17.15 -12.64
CA ARG A 812 21.37 -18.16 -13.34
C ARG A 812 22.87 -18.02 -13.02
N LEU A 813 23.37 -16.79 -12.91
CA LEU A 813 24.79 -16.49 -12.65
C LEU A 813 25.14 -16.43 -11.15
N ASN A 814 24.15 -16.47 -10.26
CA ASN A 814 24.30 -16.28 -8.82
C ASN A 814 25.11 -15.02 -8.45
N LYS A 815 24.75 -13.87 -9.05
CA LYS A 815 25.37 -12.56 -8.80
C LYS A 815 24.35 -11.52 -8.35
N PRO A 816 24.71 -10.55 -7.47
CA PRO A 816 23.88 -9.39 -7.22
C PRO A 816 23.74 -8.55 -8.50
N LEU A 817 22.58 -7.94 -8.69
CA LEU A 817 22.14 -7.27 -9.90
C LEU A 817 21.67 -5.84 -9.63
N VAL A 818 22.28 -4.87 -10.31
CA VAL A 818 21.72 -3.54 -10.49
C VAL A 818 21.06 -3.48 -11.87
N ILE A 819 19.74 -3.29 -11.93
CA ILE A 819 19.03 -3.03 -13.19
C ILE A 819 18.97 -1.52 -13.41
N TYR A 820 19.54 -1.08 -14.53
CA TYR A 820 19.61 0.31 -14.96
C TYR A 820 18.58 0.57 -16.07
N ILE A 821 17.64 1.48 -15.81
CA ILE A 821 16.59 1.91 -16.74
C ILE A 821 16.82 3.37 -17.12
N SER A 822 17.11 3.61 -18.41
CA SER A 822 17.38 4.94 -18.98
C SER A 822 16.21 5.55 -19.76
N VAL A 823 15.07 4.85 -19.79
CA VAL A 823 13.87 5.17 -20.56
C VAL A 823 12.68 5.40 -19.63
N GLY A 824 11.80 6.34 -19.97
CA GLY A 824 10.60 6.64 -19.19
C GLY A 824 9.45 7.18 -20.03
N THR A 825 8.25 7.25 -19.44
CA THR A 825 7.03 7.78 -20.08
C THR A 825 6.28 8.78 -19.18
N ASN A 826 5.52 9.68 -19.80
CA ASN A 826 4.54 10.54 -19.11
C ASN A 826 3.17 9.86 -18.94
N ALA A 827 2.90 8.74 -19.61
CA ALA A 827 1.63 8.02 -19.52
C ALA A 827 1.50 7.28 -18.18
N GLY A 828 0.26 7.10 -17.72
CA GLY A 828 -0.07 6.43 -16.46
C GLY A 828 -0.31 7.36 -15.28
N ALA A 829 -0.52 6.76 -14.11
CA ALA A 829 -1.06 7.41 -12.91
C ALA A 829 -0.03 8.19 -12.06
N HIS A 830 1.28 7.96 -12.26
CA HIS A 830 2.38 8.54 -11.46
C HIS A 830 2.30 8.26 -9.95
N ASP A 831 1.66 7.15 -9.57
CA ASP A 831 1.36 6.76 -8.18
C ASP A 831 1.86 5.37 -7.79
N GLY A 832 2.65 4.72 -8.64
CA GLY A 832 3.24 3.39 -8.37
C GLY A 832 2.35 2.20 -8.73
N ASN A 833 1.17 2.40 -9.32
CA ASN A 833 0.21 1.32 -9.56
C ASN A 833 0.20 0.74 -10.99
N SER A 834 0.96 1.29 -11.95
CA SER A 834 1.05 0.69 -13.31
C SER A 834 1.66 -0.73 -13.27
N ILE A 835 1.37 -1.58 -14.27
CA ILE A 835 1.83 -2.98 -14.28
C ILE A 835 3.35 -3.05 -14.18
N ILE A 836 4.06 -2.19 -14.92
CA ILE A 836 5.52 -2.15 -14.90
C ILE A 836 6.09 -1.71 -13.55
N GLU A 837 5.43 -0.79 -12.84
CA GLU A 837 5.86 -0.36 -11.50
C GLU A 837 5.61 -1.45 -10.44
N ARG A 838 4.45 -2.12 -10.50
CA ARG A 838 4.11 -3.26 -9.64
C ARG A 838 5.09 -4.42 -9.86
N TYR A 839 5.43 -4.74 -11.11
CA TYR A 839 6.42 -5.76 -11.44
C TYR A 839 7.84 -5.38 -10.98
N ILE A 840 8.23 -4.11 -11.11
CA ILE A 840 9.49 -3.60 -10.55
C ILE A 840 9.51 -3.75 -9.02
N ASP A 841 8.39 -3.50 -8.34
CA ASP A 841 8.29 -3.66 -6.89
C ASP A 841 8.45 -5.13 -6.47
N GLU A 842 7.86 -6.10 -7.19
CA GLU A 842 8.07 -7.52 -6.92
C GLU A 842 9.51 -7.99 -7.22
N VAL A 843 10.09 -7.63 -8.38
CA VAL A 843 11.49 -7.96 -8.71
C VAL A 843 12.47 -7.34 -7.69
N SER A 844 12.16 -6.15 -7.17
CA SER A 844 12.99 -5.45 -6.18
C SER A 844 12.92 -6.06 -4.77
N ARG A 845 12.02 -7.01 -4.50
CA ARG A 845 12.00 -7.80 -3.25
C ARG A 845 13.06 -8.90 -3.22
N ILE A 846 13.63 -9.26 -4.38
CA ILE A 846 14.66 -10.29 -4.48
C ILE A 846 15.96 -9.77 -3.85
N ARG A 847 16.57 -10.58 -2.96
CA ARG A 847 17.83 -10.23 -2.29
C ARG A 847 18.95 -10.06 -3.31
N GLY A 848 19.77 -9.02 -3.14
CA GLY A 848 20.82 -8.71 -4.09
C GLY A 848 20.33 -8.14 -5.43
N VAL A 849 19.04 -7.79 -5.58
CA VAL A 849 18.51 -7.10 -6.77
C VAL A 849 18.05 -5.69 -6.40
N VAL A 850 18.41 -4.69 -7.21
CA VAL A 850 17.80 -3.34 -7.18
C VAL A 850 17.54 -2.84 -8.59
N VAL A 851 16.47 -2.04 -8.75
CA VAL A 851 16.17 -1.30 -9.97
C VAL A 851 16.42 0.19 -9.73
N VAL A 852 17.08 0.85 -10.70
CA VAL A 852 17.49 2.25 -10.62
C VAL A 852 17.00 3.00 -11.87
N SER A 853 16.35 4.15 -11.67
CA SER A 853 15.82 5.00 -12.75
C SER A 853 15.96 6.48 -12.42
N GLY A 854 15.93 7.32 -13.46
CA GLY A 854 15.95 8.77 -13.34
C GLY A 854 14.54 9.36 -13.27
N THR A 855 14.41 10.59 -12.78
CA THR A 855 13.11 11.30 -12.84
C THR A 855 12.69 11.72 -14.25
N GLY A 856 13.57 11.61 -15.24
CA GLY A 856 13.35 12.10 -16.60
C GLY A 856 13.68 13.58 -16.80
N ASN A 857 13.50 14.05 -18.03
CA ASN A 857 13.88 15.39 -18.50
C ASN A 857 12.66 16.32 -18.79
N GLN A 858 11.55 16.18 -18.06
CA GLN A 858 10.29 16.88 -18.36
C GLN A 858 9.98 18.07 -17.42
N GLY A 859 10.95 18.48 -16.58
CA GLY A 859 10.73 19.41 -15.46
C GLY A 859 10.41 20.87 -15.80
N ASP A 860 10.72 21.31 -17.01
CA ASP A 860 10.45 22.67 -17.54
C ASP A 860 9.79 22.64 -18.94
N GLU A 861 9.24 21.49 -19.34
CA GLU A 861 8.70 21.27 -20.69
C GLU A 861 7.22 21.70 -20.85
N ASP A 862 6.57 22.20 -19.79
CA ASP A 862 5.15 22.60 -19.76
C ASP A 862 4.16 21.46 -20.14
N LEU A 863 4.50 20.21 -19.79
CA LEU A 863 3.75 18.99 -20.18
C LEU A 863 2.88 18.36 -19.10
N HIS A 864 2.94 18.88 -17.87
CA HIS A 864 2.03 18.53 -16.78
C HIS A 864 1.21 19.76 -16.38
N ALA A 865 -0.06 19.57 -16.05
CA ALA A 865 -0.92 20.58 -15.46
C ALA A 865 -1.84 19.93 -14.42
N SER A 866 -2.08 20.62 -13.31
CA SER A 866 -2.89 20.11 -12.19
C SER A 866 -3.80 21.19 -11.65
N GLY A 867 -4.86 20.80 -10.94
CA GLY A 867 -5.67 21.75 -10.19
C GLY A 867 -6.51 21.11 -9.10
N MET A 868 -7.31 21.95 -8.46
CA MET A 868 -8.19 21.55 -7.37
C MET A 868 -9.58 22.20 -7.54
N PHE A 869 -10.61 21.38 -7.70
CA PHE A 869 -11.99 21.78 -7.51
C PHE A 869 -12.27 22.06 -6.03
N GLN A 870 -13.05 23.10 -5.76
CA GLN A 870 -13.47 23.48 -4.41
C GLN A 870 -14.88 22.97 -4.10
N ASN A 871 -15.73 22.81 -5.12
CA ASN A 871 -17.13 22.43 -4.95
C ASN A 871 -17.65 21.62 -6.13
N THR A 872 -18.67 20.79 -5.88
CA THR A 872 -19.47 20.15 -6.95
C THR A 872 -20.18 21.23 -7.77
N GLY A 873 -20.18 21.08 -9.10
CA GLY A 873 -20.70 22.05 -10.06
C GLY A 873 -19.69 23.11 -10.53
N GLU A 874 -18.49 23.16 -9.94
CA GLU A 874 -17.42 24.04 -10.44
C GLU A 874 -16.89 23.55 -11.81
N VAL A 875 -16.50 24.50 -12.66
CA VAL A 875 -15.85 24.24 -13.95
C VAL A 875 -14.43 24.79 -13.93
N LYS A 876 -13.46 23.94 -14.27
CA LYS A 876 -12.06 24.33 -14.53
C LYS A 876 -11.79 24.28 -16.03
N THR A 877 -10.81 25.05 -16.50
CA THR A 877 -10.38 25.02 -17.90
C THR A 877 -8.91 24.63 -17.95
N LEU A 878 -8.62 23.59 -18.73
CA LEU A 878 -7.28 23.16 -19.08
C LEU A 878 -6.99 23.62 -20.52
N GLU A 879 -5.95 24.44 -20.71
CA GLU A 879 -5.65 25.04 -22.02
C GLU A 879 -4.38 24.44 -22.63
N VAL A 880 -4.52 23.87 -23.83
CA VAL A 880 -3.42 23.26 -24.60
C VAL A 880 -3.15 24.09 -25.84
N LYS A 881 -1.93 24.60 -25.97
CA LYS A 881 -1.43 25.15 -27.23
C LYS A 881 -0.97 23.98 -28.09
N ILE A 882 -1.46 23.91 -29.33
CA ILE A 882 -1.09 22.88 -30.30
C ILE A 882 -0.41 23.52 -31.50
N SER A 883 0.75 22.98 -31.88
CA SER A 883 1.58 23.52 -32.96
C SER A 883 1.17 22.98 -34.34
N LYS A 884 1.44 23.75 -35.41
CA LYS A 884 1.06 23.42 -36.80
C LYS A 884 1.55 22.08 -37.32
N GLN A 885 2.68 21.61 -36.78
CA GLN A 885 3.31 20.35 -37.16
C GLN A 885 2.69 19.15 -36.43
N GLN A 886 1.91 19.36 -35.37
CA GLN A 886 1.19 18.30 -34.69
C GLN A 886 0.00 17.87 -35.54
N ARG A 887 -0.17 16.56 -35.75
CA ARG A 887 -1.31 15.98 -36.49
C ARG A 887 -2.19 15.11 -35.62
N ASN A 888 -1.60 14.33 -34.73
CA ASN A 888 -2.31 13.52 -33.76
C ASN A 888 -1.83 13.90 -32.37
N LEU A 889 -2.73 14.05 -31.40
CA LEU A 889 -2.39 14.27 -29.99
C LEU A 889 -3.23 13.35 -29.12
N ALA A 890 -2.61 12.64 -28.18
CA ALA A 890 -3.31 11.86 -27.16
C ALA A 890 -2.77 12.24 -25.79
N PHE A 891 -3.63 12.39 -24.78
CA PHE A 891 -3.21 12.75 -23.43
C PHE A 891 -4.21 12.25 -22.38
N GLU A 892 -3.76 12.18 -21.12
CA GLU A 892 -4.52 11.63 -20.00
C GLU A 892 -4.83 12.71 -18.96
N ILE A 893 -6.02 12.66 -18.39
CA ILE A 893 -6.45 13.46 -17.25
C ILE A 893 -6.92 12.49 -16.16
N TRP A 894 -6.29 12.59 -14.99
CA TRP A 894 -6.56 11.75 -13.83
C TRP A 894 -7.22 12.57 -12.72
N ILE A 895 -8.22 11.99 -12.07
CA ILE A 895 -9.05 12.61 -11.03
C ILE A 895 -9.12 11.67 -9.82
N ASP A 896 -8.65 12.15 -8.66
CA ASP A 896 -8.51 11.34 -7.45
C ASP A 896 -9.87 10.82 -6.94
N LYS A 897 -9.97 9.52 -6.63
CA LYS A 897 -11.17 8.96 -6.00
C LYS A 897 -11.52 9.70 -4.69
N PRO A 898 -12.82 9.87 -4.37
CA PRO A 898 -14.00 9.32 -5.04
C PRO A 898 -14.68 10.31 -6.00
N ASP A 899 -13.95 11.27 -6.58
CA ASP A 899 -14.54 12.34 -7.38
C ASP A 899 -15.14 11.83 -8.71
N LYS A 900 -15.86 12.71 -9.41
CA LYS A 900 -16.36 12.49 -10.78
C LYS A 900 -16.30 13.79 -11.59
N VAL A 901 -15.73 13.74 -12.80
CA VAL A 901 -15.52 14.88 -13.69
C VAL A 901 -15.91 14.57 -15.13
N SER A 902 -16.82 15.34 -15.71
CA SER A 902 -17.11 15.30 -17.16
C SER A 902 -16.27 16.32 -17.93
N ILE A 903 -16.08 16.15 -19.24
CA ILE A 903 -15.26 17.03 -20.09
C ILE A 903 -16.10 17.70 -21.19
N GLY A 904 -15.81 18.96 -21.49
CA GLY A 904 -16.22 19.66 -22.70
C GLY A 904 -14.98 20.16 -23.45
N VAL A 905 -15.11 20.42 -24.74
CA VAL A 905 -13.99 20.80 -25.61
C VAL A 905 -14.35 22.04 -26.41
N ILE A 906 -13.41 22.97 -26.52
CA ILE A 906 -13.52 24.15 -27.40
C ILE A 906 -12.31 24.14 -28.33
N SER A 907 -12.60 24.14 -29.64
CA SER A 907 -11.60 24.17 -30.69
C SER A 907 -11.06 25.60 -30.95
N PRO A 908 -9.94 25.76 -31.66
CA PRO A 908 -9.36 27.08 -31.94
C PRO A 908 -10.26 28.02 -32.76
N SER A 909 -11.19 27.50 -33.58
CA SER A 909 -12.20 28.33 -34.26
C SER A 909 -13.37 28.74 -33.36
N GLY A 910 -13.49 28.13 -32.17
CA GLY A 910 -14.59 28.35 -31.23
C GLY A 910 -15.75 27.37 -31.39
N GLU A 911 -15.57 26.22 -32.05
CA GLU A 911 -16.56 25.14 -32.04
C GLU A 911 -16.60 24.53 -30.63
N VAL A 912 -17.80 24.43 -30.04
CA VAL A 912 -17.99 24.04 -28.63
C VAL A 912 -18.71 22.70 -28.53
N ILE A 913 -18.04 21.72 -27.93
CA ILE A 913 -18.63 20.50 -27.38
C ILE A 913 -18.92 20.80 -25.91
N GLU A 914 -20.19 21.10 -25.55
CA GLU A 914 -20.55 21.63 -24.23
C GLU A 914 -20.10 20.73 -23.08
N LYS A 915 -20.56 19.47 -23.08
CA LYS A 915 -20.27 18.48 -22.05
C LYS A 915 -20.53 17.06 -22.57
N VAL A 916 -19.48 16.25 -22.65
CA VAL A 916 -19.55 14.80 -22.81
C VAL A 916 -19.76 14.20 -21.41
N PRO A 917 -20.92 13.58 -21.13
CA PRO A 917 -21.16 12.98 -19.82
C PRO A 917 -20.37 11.68 -19.67
N ALA A 918 -19.61 11.56 -18.59
CA ALA A 918 -18.86 10.35 -18.28
C ALA A 918 -19.77 9.10 -18.20
N LYS A 919 -19.54 8.15 -19.12
CA LYS A 919 -20.22 6.85 -19.30
C LYS A 919 -19.17 5.72 -19.29
N LEU A 920 -19.40 4.63 -18.57
CA LEU A 920 -18.44 3.51 -18.55
C LEU A 920 -18.30 2.85 -19.93
N LYS A 921 -17.07 2.48 -20.28
CA LYS A 921 -16.69 1.59 -21.40
C LYS A 921 -17.20 2.02 -22.79
N LYS A 922 -17.61 3.28 -22.96
CA LYS A 922 -18.07 3.83 -24.24
C LYS A 922 -17.42 5.17 -24.52
N GLY A 923 -16.44 5.17 -25.41
CA GLY A 923 -15.88 6.40 -25.97
C GLY A 923 -16.90 7.13 -26.84
N GLU A 924 -16.81 8.46 -26.88
CA GLU A 924 -17.50 9.29 -27.87
C GLU A 924 -16.50 9.81 -28.90
N GLU A 925 -16.72 9.46 -30.16
CA GLU A 925 -16.06 10.07 -31.33
C GLU A 925 -16.89 11.27 -31.79
N ILE A 926 -16.24 12.42 -31.93
CA ILE A 926 -16.86 13.68 -32.32
C ILE A 926 -16.02 14.31 -33.43
N GLU A 927 -16.62 14.47 -34.61
CA GLU A 927 -15.99 15.14 -35.76
C GLU A 927 -16.37 16.61 -35.76
N LEU A 928 -15.37 17.49 -35.63
CA LEU A 928 -15.55 18.94 -35.61
C LEU A 928 -15.71 19.48 -37.03
N VAL A 929 -16.78 20.23 -37.27
CA VAL A 929 -17.18 20.66 -38.62
C VAL A 929 -16.26 21.74 -39.20
N PHE A 930 -15.76 22.66 -38.37
CA PHE A 930 -14.89 23.75 -38.82
C PHE A 930 -13.42 23.34 -38.92
N GLU A 931 -12.92 22.56 -37.97
CA GLU A 931 -11.55 22.03 -38.00
C GLU A 931 -11.39 20.82 -38.95
N GLY A 932 -12.41 19.97 -39.09
CA GLY A 932 -12.28 18.62 -39.66
C GLY A 932 -11.42 17.68 -38.81
N SER A 933 -11.17 18.03 -37.53
CA SER A 933 -10.46 17.18 -36.58
C SER A 933 -11.44 16.20 -35.91
N LYS A 934 -10.97 14.99 -35.60
CA LYS A 934 -11.75 14.00 -34.84
C LYS A 934 -11.28 13.95 -33.40
N VAL A 935 -12.18 14.20 -32.46
CA VAL A 935 -11.92 14.14 -31.01
C VAL A 935 -12.56 12.86 -30.47
N PHE A 936 -11.77 12.02 -29.83
CA PHE A 936 -12.20 10.82 -29.12
C PHE A 936 -12.01 11.05 -27.63
N ILE A 937 -13.06 10.84 -26.84
CA ILE A 937 -13.04 10.95 -25.39
C ILE A 937 -13.45 9.61 -24.80
N GLU A 938 -12.58 9.00 -23.99
CA GLU A 938 -12.82 7.74 -23.29
C GLU A 938 -12.74 7.93 -21.77
N TYR A 939 -13.53 7.14 -21.05
CA TYR A 939 -13.75 7.26 -19.61
C TYR A 939 -13.57 5.91 -18.90
N TYR A 940 -12.70 5.91 -17.90
CA TYR A 940 -12.42 4.78 -17.01
C TYR A 940 -12.70 5.27 -15.57
N PHE A 941 -13.86 4.93 -15.02
CA PHE A 941 -14.27 5.32 -13.66
C PHE A 941 -15.12 4.22 -13.00
N PRO A 942 -14.59 3.44 -12.05
CA PRO A 942 -13.18 3.42 -11.65
C PRO A 942 -12.30 2.91 -12.79
N GLU A 943 -11.11 3.50 -12.94
CA GLU A 943 -9.97 2.84 -13.58
C GLU A 943 -9.52 1.67 -12.70
N GLU A 944 -9.24 0.53 -13.32
CA GLU A 944 -9.21 -0.76 -12.63
C GLU A 944 -8.03 -0.94 -11.66
N LEU A 945 -6.87 -0.31 -11.90
CA LEU A 945 -5.69 -0.47 -11.03
C LEU A 945 -5.68 0.51 -9.84
N THR A 946 -6.06 1.76 -10.09
CA THR A 946 -6.01 2.84 -9.10
C THR A 946 -7.33 3.02 -8.35
N GLY A 947 -8.47 2.69 -8.97
CA GLY A 947 -9.81 3.02 -8.48
C GLY A 947 -10.22 4.49 -8.67
N ASP A 948 -9.37 5.29 -9.33
CA ASP A 948 -9.58 6.71 -9.63
C ASP A 948 -10.41 6.90 -10.92
N GLU A 949 -10.65 8.14 -11.37
CA GLU A 949 -11.17 8.40 -12.72
C GLU A 949 -10.05 8.81 -13.67
N LEU A 950 -9.98 8.15 -14.83
CA LEU A 950 -9.13 8.48 -15.95
C LEU A 950 -10.00 8.89 -17.16
N ILE A 951 -9.75 10.09 -17.67
CA ILE A 951 -10.28 10.59 -18.93
C ILE A 951 -9.14 10.58 -19.95
N ARG A 952 -9.30 9.82 -21.03
CA ARG A 952 -8.37 9.85 -22.17
C ARG A 952 -8.95 10.71 -23.28
N VAL A 953 -8.11 11.60 -23.81
CA VAL A 953 -8.46 12.46 -24.95
C VAL A 953 -7.49 12.17 -26.09
N LYS A 954 -8.02 11.76 -27.24
CA LYS A 954 -7.26 11.61 -28.50
C LYS A 954 -7.85 12.54 -29.54
N ILE A 955 -7.00 13.23 -30.31
CA ILE A 955 -7.40 14.11 -31.40
C ILE A 955 -6.60 13.73 -32.64
N GLU A 956 -7.31 13.41 -33.72
CA GLU A 956 -6.76 13.12 -35.04
C GLU A 956 -6.99 14.32 -35.99
N ASP A 957 -6.04 14.53 -36.91
CA ASP A 957 -5.97 15.68 -37.82
C ASP A 957 -6.12 17.05 -37.11
N VAL A 958 -5.50 17.17 -35.92
CA VAL A 958 -5.57 18.34 -35.06
C VAL A 958 -5.09 19.63 -35.75
N ARG A 959 -5.73 20.75 -35.41
CA ARG A 959 -5.39 22.08 -35.93
C ARG A 959 -4.56 22.89 -34.94
N GLU A 960 -3.69 23.74 -35.50
CA GLU A 960 -2.91 24.74 -34.78
C GLU A 960 -3.82 25.71 -34.01
N GLY A 961 -3.44 26.03 -32.77
CA GLY A 961 -4.14 27.02 -31.96
C GLY A 961 -4.20 26.66 -30.48
N ILE A 962 -5.10 27.32 -29.76
CA ILE A 962 -5.37 27.03 -28.34
C ILE A 962 -6.66 26.22 -28.28
N TRP A 963 -6.55 25.01 -27.75
CA TRP A 963 -7.66 24.13 -27.43
C TRP A 963 -7.98 24.25 -25.94
N GLN A 964 -9.26 24.36 -25.59
CA GLN A 964 -9.69 24.46 -24.19
C GLN A 964 -10.52 23.23 -23.81
N PHE A 965 -10.12 22.57 -22.73
CA PHE A 965 -10.82 21.42 -22.15
C PHE A 965 -11.49 21.86 -20.86
N LYS A 966 -12.81 21.94 -20.86
CA LYS A 966 -13.62 22.32 -19.69
C LYS A 966 -13.89 21.07 -18.85
N LEU A 967 -13.36 21.05 -17.64
CA LEU A 967 -13.55 19.98 -16.67
C LEU A 967 -14.69 20.38 -15.73
N PHE A 968 -15.79 19.62 -15.73
CA PHE A 968 -16.99 19.86 -14.95
C PHE A 968 -17.00 18.92 -13.73
N GLY A 969 -16.88 19.47 -12.52
CA GLY A 969 -16.91 18.69 -11.28
C GLY A 969 -18.32 18.15 -10.97
N ASP A 970 -18.68 17.00 -11.52
CA ASP A 970 -19.99 16.37 -11.36
C ASP A 970 -20.26 15.86 -9.94
N TYR A 971 -19.19 15.44 -9.25
CA TYR A 971 -19.21 15.06 -7.85
C TYR A 971 -17.81 15.27 -7.27
N ILE A 972 -17.63 16.26 -6.41
CA ILE A 972 -16.32 16.67 -5.89
C ILE A 972 -16.23 16.43 -4.38
N VAL A 973 -15.13 15.80 -3.96
CA VAL A 973 -14.84 15.42 -2.57
C VAL A 973 -13.38 15.74 -2.23
N SER A 974 -12.42 15.25 -3.02
CA SER A 974 -10.97 15.56 -2.89
C SER A 974 -10.58 16.79 -3.73
N GLY A 975 -11.24 16.96 -4.87
CA GLY A 975 -11.06 18.01 -5.86
C GLY A 975 -9.79 17.93 -6.70
N ARG A 976 -8.83 17.05 -6.40
CA ARG A 976 -7.52 17.01 -7.07
C ARG A 976 -7.65 16.38 -8.47
N TYR A 977 -7.09 17.05 -9.48
CA TYR A 977 -6.88 16.48 -10.80
C TYR A 977 -5.48 16.82 -11.33
N ASN A 978 -4.95 15.93 -12.19
CA ASN A 978 -3.66 16.07 -12.86
C ASN A 978 -3.80 15.63 -14.32
N ALA A 979 -3.07 16.26 -15.23
CA ALA A 979 -3.13 16.00 -16.67
C ALA A 979 -1.72 16.01 -17.28
N TRP A 980 -1.40 14.99 -18.06
CA TRP A 980 -0.08 14.84 -18.70
C TRP A 980 -0.21 14.72 -20.21
N LEU A 981 0.50 15.60 -20.92
CA LEU A 981 0.79 15.44 -22.34
C LEU A 981 1.93 14.41 -22.52
N PRO A 982 2.03 13.75 -23.69
CA PRO A 982 3.18 12.92 -24.05
C PRO A 982 4.49 13.69 -23.91
N GLN A 983 5.55 13.00 -23.52
CA GLN A 983 6.87 13.61 -23.33
C GLN A 983 7.41 14.30 -24.59
N ARG A 984 8.24 15.34 -24.40
CA ARG A 984 8.63 16.32 -25.42
C ARG A 984 9.11 15.71 -26.75
N ASP A 985 9.80 14.57 -26.70
CA ASP A 985 10.31 13.87 -27.90
C ASP A 985 9.21 13.37 -28.86
N LEU A 986 8.03 13.06 -28.33
CA LEU A 986 6.87 12.60 -29.12
C LEU A 986 6.04 13.76 -29.68
N LEU A 987 6.24 14.98 -29.16
CA LEU A 987 5.53 16.19 -29.58
C LEU A 987 6.28 16.98 -30.66
N LYS A 988 5.51 17.71 -31.46
CA LYS A 988 5.98 18.57 -32.55
C LYS A 988 5.78 20.04 -32.18
N GLY A 989 6.80 20.85 -32.47
CA GLY A 989 6.79 22.30 -32.22
C GLY A 989 6.52 22.67 -30.76
N ASP A 990 5.94 23.84 -30.55
CA ASP A 990 5.59 24.41 -29.23
C ASP A 990 4.20 23.91 -28.75
N THR A 991 4.01 22.59 -28.76
CA THR A 991 2.78 21.93 -28.26
C THR A 991 2.92 21.69 -26.75
N ARG A 992 2.07 22.29 -25.91
CA ARG A 992 2.19 22.30 -24.44
C ARG A 992 0.95 22.86 -23.73
N PHE A 993 0.89 22.73 -22.41
CA PHE A 993 -0.08 23.48 -21.60
C PHE A 993 0.26 24.98 -21.51
N LEU A 994 -0.76 25.82 -21.34
CA LEU A 994 -0.60 27.26 -21.06
C LEU A 994 -0.56 27.56 -19.55
N THR A 995 -1.12 26.67 -18.73
CA THR A 995 -1.13 26.75 -17.25
C THR A 995 -0.49 25.50 -16.63
N PRO A 996 0.82 25.24 -16.90
CA PRO A 996 1.51 24.05 -16.44
C PRO A 996 1.80 24.07 -14.92
N ASN A 997 1.98 22.88 -14.34
CA ASN A 997 2.59 22.69 -13.03
C ASN A 997 3.97 22.03 -13.21
N GLN A 998 4.99 22.61 -12.57
CA GLN A 998 6.39 22.16 -12.66
C GLN A 998 6.68 20.93 -11.77
N PHE A 999 5.80 20.65 -10.80
CA PHE A 999 5.87 19.46 -9.93
C PHE A 999 5.05 18.31 -10.51
N ILE A 1000 5.32 17.08 -10.04
CA ILE A 1000 4.77 15.81 -10.55
C ILE A 1000 5.13 15.61 -12.04
N THR A 1001 6.38 15.97 -12.36
CA THR A 1001 7.01 15.81 -13.68
C THR A 1001 8.02 14.64 -13.71
N LEU A 1002 7.92 13.76 -12.72
CA LEU A 1002 8.56 12.44 -12.70
C LEU A 1002 8.05 11.61 -13.89
N MET A 1003 8.89 10.79 -14.51
CA MET A 1003 8.44 9.84 -15.55
C MET A 1003 8.23 8.44 -14.96
N VAL A 1004 7.21 7.70 -15.39
CA VAL A 1004 7.03 6.27 -15.08
C VAL A 1004 8.20 5.50 -15.74
N PRO A 1005 8.93 4.60 -15.02
CA PRO A 1005 8.56 3.94 -13.78
C PRO A 1005 9.24 4.49 -12.53
N SER A 1006 9.80 5.71 -12.58
CA SER A 1006 10.54 6.31 -11.45
C SER A 1006 9.67 6.60 -10.22
N THR A 1007 8.35 6.50 -10.38
CA THR A 1007 7.30 6.62 -9.37
C THR A 1007 7.01 5.31 -8.60
N SER A 1008 7.65 4.16 -8.94
CA SER A 1008 7.52 2.90 -8.19
C SER A 1008 7.96 3.03 -6.71
N ARG A 1009 7.48 2.14 -5.84
CA ARG A 1009 7.72 2.23 -4.38
C ARG A 1009 9.15 1.78 -4.04
N SER A 1010 9.61 0.70 -4.68
CA SER A 1010 10.88 0.04 -4.40
C SER A 1010 12.03 0.53 -5.28
N ILE A 1011 11.75 1.02 -6.50
CA ILE A 1011 12.78 1.59 -7.38
C ILE A 1011 13.56 2.72 -6.68
N ILE A 1012 14.87 2.82 -6.94
CA ILE A 1012 15.71 3.90 -6.43
C ILE A 1012 15.80 4.97 -7.51
N THR A 1013 15.22 6.14 -7.21
CA THR A 1013 15.02 7.23 -8.18
C THR A 1013 15.97 8.39 -7.91
N THR A 1014 16.60 8.90 -8.95
CA THR A 1014 17.42 10.12 -8.86
C THR A 1014 16.96 11.24 -9.78
N SER A 1015 16.84 12.45 -9.23
CA SER A 1015 16.84 13.69 -10.02
C SER A 1015 18.27 14.16 -10.24
N TYR A 1016 18.47 15.26 -10.97
CA TYR A 1016 19.80 15.72 -11.31
C TYR A 1016 20.06 17.21 -11.10
N TYR A 1017 21.30 17.52 -10.74
CA TYR A 1017 21.76 18.86 -10.42
C TYR A 1017 23.06 19.22 -11.15
N ASN A 1018 23.34 20.51 -11.29
CA ASN A 1018 24.63 20.98 -11.78
C ASN A 1018 25.65 20.94 -10.63
N GLN A 1019 26.56 19.97 -10.72
CA GLN A 1019 27.63 19.72 -9.76
C GLN A 1019 28.61 20.87 -9.59
N ASN A 1020 28.78 21.74 -10.60
CA ASN A 1020 29.80 22.79 -10.57
C ASN A 1020 29.41 23.95 -9.65
N ASN A 1021 28.12 24.08 -9.33
CA ASN A 1021 27.54 25.17 -8.52
C ASN A 1021 26.49 24.69 -7.50
N ASN A 1022 26.25 23.38 -7.42
CA ASN A 1022 25.19 22.75 -6.62
C ASN A 1022 23.78 23.32 -6.87
N SER A 1023 23.45 23.80 -8.07
CA SER A 1023 22.09 24.24 -8.42
C SER A 1023 21.26 23.10 -9.01
N TYR A 1024 19.95 23.04 -8.72
CA TYR A 1024 19.05 22.17 -9.48
C TYR A 1024 19.05 22.56 -10.97
N VAL A 1025 18.62 21.64 -11.84
CA VAL A 1025 18.41 21.90 -13.27
C VAL A 1025 16.92 21.92 -13.55
N ALA A 1026 16.42 22.94 -14.25
CA ALA A 1026 14.99 23.15 -14.47
C ALA A 1026 14.31 22.00 -15.23
N SER A 1027 15.01 21.41 -16.20
CA SER A 1027 14.56 20.25 -16.98
C SER A 1027 14.51 18.94 -16.18
N SER A 1028 15.08 18.86 -14.98
CA SER A 1028 14.99 17.66 -14.16
C SER A 1028 13.55 17.44 -13.69
N GLY A 1029 12.98 16.27 -13.98
CA GLY A 1029 11.71 15.84 -13.41
C GLY A 1029 11.74 15.94 -11.88
N ARG A 1030 10.67 16.50 -11.31
CA ARG A 1030 10.61 16.98 -9.91
C ARG A 1030 9.19 16.98 -9.37
N GLY A 1031 9.06 17.10 -8.05
CA GLY A 1031 7.80 16.88 -7.34
C GLY A 1031 7.70 15.46 -6.80
N TYR A 1032 6.81 15.31 -5.82
CA TYR A 1032 6.44 14.01 -5.29
C TYR A 1032 5.56 13.25 -6.30
N THR A 1033 5.32 11.98 -6.02
CA THR A 1033 4.33 11.15 -6.74
C THR A 1033 2.92 11.70 -6.58
N ARG A 1034 1.96 11.27 -7.42
CA ARG A 1034 0.56 11.71 -7.31
C ARG A 1034 -0.07 11.33 -5.96
N ASP A 1035 0.35 10.19 -5.39
CA ASP A 1035 0.00 9.74 -4.03
C ASP A 1035 0.90 10.33 -2.92
N ASP A 1036 1.49 11.51 -3.16
CA ASP A 1036 2.27 12.34 -2.22
C ASP A 1036 3.52 11.66 -1.60
N ARG A 1037 3.92 10.47 -2.08
CA ARG A 1037 5.19 9.84 -1.67
C ARG A 1037 6.39 10.63 -2.17
N ILE A 1038 7.38 10.76 -1.29
CA ILE A 1038 8.64 11.45 -1.55
C ILE A 1038 9.40 10.75 -2.69
N LYS A 1039 9.49 11.47 -3.80
CA LYS A 1039 10.37 11.21 -4.95
C LYS A 1039 10.95 12.56 -5.41
N PRO A 1040 12.15 12.59 -6.01
CA PRO A 1040 13.12 11.49 -6.11
C PRO A 1040 13.57 11.00 -4.73
N ASP A 1041 14.24 9.84 -4.64
CA ASP A 1041 14.82 9.39 -3.38
C ASP A 1041 16.06 10.24 -3.03
N LEU A 1042 16.86 10.62 -4.02
CA LEU A 1042 18.04 11.47 -3.88
C LEU A 1042 18.41 12.15 -5.21
N THR A 1043 19.52 12.87 -5.25
CA THR A 1043 19.95 13.62 -6.45
C THR A 1043 21.43 13.42 -6.75
N THR A 1044 21.75 13.29 -8.03
CA THR A 1044 23.13 13.04 -8.52
C THR A 1044 23.54 14.08 -9.54
N GLY A 1045 24.85 14.22 -9.79
CA GLY A 1045 25.33 15.18 -10.78
C GLY A 1045 24.75 14.87 -12.17
N GLY A 1046 24.33 15.93 -12.87
CA GLY A 1046 23.63 15.85 -14.16
C GLY A 1046 24.18 16.65 -15.33
N ILE A 1047 25.20 17.52 -15.20
CA ILE A 1047 25.64 18.40 -16.30
C ILE A 1047 27.11 18.17 -16.76
N ASN A 1048 27.31 17.83 -18.04
CA ASN A 1048 28.60 17.70 -18.76
C ASN A 1048 29.54 16.54 -18.33
N VAL A 1049 29.16 15.26 -18.48
CA VAL A 1049 30.15 14.15 -18.41
C VAL A 1049 30.90 13.92 -19.69
N LYS A 1050 32.21 13.74 -19.57
CA LYS A 1050 33.02 13.00 -20.54
C LYS A 1050 32.83 11.48 -20.40
N THR A 1051 32.24 10.85 -21.41
CA THR A 1051 32.09 9.38 -21.49
C THR A 1051 32.57 8.87 -22.84
N THR A 1052 32.57 7.54 -23.03
CA THR A 1052 32.94 6.92 -24.30
C THR A 1052 31.79 6.93 -25.31
N LYS A 1053 32.10 6.69 -26.59
CA LYS A 1053 31.15 6.64 -27.69
C LYS A 1053 31.39 5.43 -28.59
N VAL A 1054 30.42 5.16 -29.47
CA VAL A 1054 30.50 4.10 -30.49
C VAL A 1054 31.68 4.33 -31.43
N GLY A 1055 32.43 3.28 -31.73
CA GLY A 1055 33.69 3.33 -32.48
C GLY A 1055 34.88 3.83 -31.67
N GLY A 1056 34.70 4.11 -30.37
CA GLY A 1056 35.73 4.56 -29.44
C GLY A 1056 35.96 6.08 -29.41
N GLY A 1057 36.79 6.49 -28.46
CA GLY A 1057 37.06 7.90 -28.14
C GLY A 1057 36.06 8.46 -27.12
N GLU A 1058 35.95 9.80 -27.10
CA GLU A 1058 35.26 10.57 -26.05
C GLU A 1058 34.06 11.35 -26.61
N THR A 1059 33.07 11.62 -25.76
CA THR A 1059 31.90 12.48 -25.99
C THR A 1059 31.44 13.19 -24.69
N ILE A 1060 30.64 14.24 -24.80
CA ILE A 1060 30.03 14.96 -23.66
C ILE A 1060 28.50 14.94 -23.72
N VAL A 1061 27.84 14.88 -22.56
CA VAL A 1061 26.40 14.61 -22.36
C VAL A 1061 25.85 15.42 -21.14
N SER A 1062 24.53 15.68 -21.02
CA SER A 1062 23.89 16.38 -19.85
C SER A 1062 22.40 16.04 -19.60
N GLY A 1063 22.03 15.61 -18.36
CA GLY A 1063 20.69 15.33 -17.81
C GLY A 1063 20.45 13.96 -17.11
N SER A 1064 19.21 13.43 -17.10
CA SER A 1064 18.72 12.39 -16.15
C SER A 1064 19.30 10.97 -16.26
N SER A 1065 19.41 10.36 -17.45
CA SER A 1065 19.76 8.92 -17.53
C SER A 1065 21.16 8.62 -17.03
N ALA A 1066 22.00 9.61 -16.78
CA ALA A 1066 23.32 9.35 -16.20
C ALA A 1066 23.63 10.02 -14.89
N ALA A 1067 22.76 10.89 -14.39
CA ALA A 1067 22.52 10.92 -12.96
C ALA A 1067 22.16 9.49 -12.49
N THR A 1068 21.27 8.83 -13.23
CA THR A 1068 20.88 7.43 -13.03
C THR A 1068 22.05 6.44 -13.16
N ALA A 1069 22.93 6.59 -14.15
CA ALA A 1069 24.11 5.72 -14.33
C ALA A 1069 25.13 5.90 -13.19
N VAL A 1070 25.31 7.11 -12.67
CA VAL A 1070 26.13 7.40 -11.47
C VAL A 1070 25.53 6.72 -10.24
N LEU A 1071 24.22 6.83 -10.04
CA LEU A 1071 23.52 6.14 -8.95
C LEU A 1071 23.61 4.61 -9.08
N ALA A 1072 23.45 4.06 -10.29
CA ALA A 1072 23.57 2.63 -10.54
C ALA A 1072 24.98 2.11 -10.21
N GLY A 1073 26.03 2.86 -10.58
CA GLY A 1073 27.41 2.57 -10.16
C GLY A 1073 27.58 2.61 -8.64
N ALA A 1074 27.03 3.62 -7.95
CA ALA A 1074 27.06 3.69 -6.49
C ALA A 1074 26.33 2.51 -5.81
N CYS A 1075 25.22 2.05 -6.39
CA CYS A 1075 24.52 0.83 -5.94
C CYS A 1075 25.38 -0.42 -6.14
N ALA A 1076 26.14 -0.52 -7.24
CA ALA A 1076 27.06 -1.61 -7.48
C ALA A 1076 28.23 -1.61 -6.47
N LEU A 1077 28.79 -0.44 -6.13
CA LEU A 1077 29.80 -0.35 -5.07
C LEU A 1077 29.26 -0.81 -3.71
N LEU A 1078 28.01 -0.48 -3.37
CA LEU A 1078 27.41 -0.93 -2.12
C LEU A 1078 27.06 -2.43 -2.13
N PHE A 1079 26.71 -3.02 -3.28
CA PHE A 1079 26.55 -4.46 -3.41
C PHE A 1079 27.87 -5.23 -3.34
N GLN A 1080 28.98 -4.69 -3.85
CA GLN A 1080 30.30 -5.27 -3.59
C GLN A 1080 30.54 -5.35 -2.08
N TRP A 1081 30.45 -4.22 -1.39
CA TRP A 1081 30.68 -4.15 0.06
C TRP A 1081 29.73 -5.06 0.85
N GLY A 1082 28.42 -4.95 0.64
CA GLY A 1082 27.43 -5.69 1.42
C GLY A 1082 27.39 -7.17 1.08
N VAL A 1083 27.16 -7.49 -0.19
CA VAL A 1083 26.83 -8.85 -0.64
C VAL A 1083 28.07 -9.65 -1.03
N VAL A 1084 28.96 -9.08 -1.85
CA VAL A 1084 30.15 -9.82 -2.37
C VAL A 1084 31.21 -10.01 -1.27
N GLU A 1085 31.50 -8.97 -0.49
CA GLU A 1085 32.45 -9.01 0.65
C GLU A 1085 31.80 -9.48 1.97
N GLY A 1086 30.51 -9.81 1.94
CA GLY A 1086 29.75 -10.38 3.04
C GLY A 1086 29.58 -9.48 4.27
N LYS A 1087 29.73 -8.16 4.14
CA LYS A 1087 29.55 -7.22 5.28
C LYS A 1087 28.08 -7.06 5.66
N ASP A 1088 27.19 -7.17 4.68
CA ASP A 1088 25.73 -7.21 4.84
C ASP A 1088 25.09 -7.97 3.66
N PRO A 1089 25.02 -9.32 3.73
CA PRO A 1089 24.43 -10.13 2.67
C PRO A 1089 22.90 -10.03 2.59
N THR A 1090 22.28 -9.13 3.37
CA THR A 1090 20.82 -8.94 3.40
C THR A 1090 20.35 -7.71 2.62
N ILE A 1091 21.23 -7.01 1.89
CA ILE A 1091 20.86 -5.82 1.12
C ILE A 1091 19.95 -6.17 -0.07
N TYR A 1092 18.90 -5.37 -0.21
CA TYR A 1092 18.01 -5.25 -1.37
C TYR A 1092 17.41 -3.83 -1.36
N ALA A 1093 16.46 -3.53 -2.26
CA ALA A 1093 16.10 -2.15 -2.61
C ALA A 1093 15.80 -1.19 -1.45
N PRO A 1094 14.97 -1.50 -0.42
CA PRO A 1094 14.67 -0.54 0.65
C PRO A 1094 15.86 -0.30 1.60
N LYS A 1095 16.67 -1.35 1.85
CA LYS A 1095 17.89 -1.25 2.68
C LYS A 1095 18.99 -0.47 1.96
N MET A 1096 19.20 -0.74 0.66
CA MET A 1096 20.06 0.02 -0.24
C MET A 1096 19.68 1.50 -0.25
N LYS A 1097 18.39 1.79 -0.50
CA LYS A 1097 17.80 3.14 -0.48
C LYS A 1097 18.07 3.85 0.85
N THR A 1098 17.96 3.16 1.99
CA THR A 1098 18.23 3.75 3.31
C THR A 1098 19.69 4.15 3.49
N TYR A 1099 20.65 3.29 3.12
CA TYR A 1099 22.07 3.63 3.21
C TYR A 1099 22.41 4.86 2.35
N LEU A 1100 21.88 4.91 1.13
CA LEU A 1100 22.04 6.03 0.21
C LEU A 1100 21.43 7.32 0.77
N ILE A 1101 20.18 7.29 1.25
CA ILE A 1101 19.48 8.44 1.84
C ILE A 1101 20.23 8.99 3.06
N ARG A 1102 20.64 8.14 4.01
CA ARG A 1102 21.37 8.60 5.21
C ARG A 1102 22.73 9.21 4.88
N GLY A 1103 23.36 8.76 3.79
CA GLY A 1103 24.64 9.30 3.31
C GLY A 1103 24.56 10.63 2.55
N THR A 1104 23.37 11.15 2.25
CA THR A 1104 23.25 12.34 1.37
C THR A 1104 23.77 13.64 1.97
N LYS A 1105 24.55 14.39 1.17
CA LYS A 1105 24.96 15.77 1.43
C LYS A 1105 23.77 16.73 1.23
N LYS A 1106 23.66 17.74 2.08
CA LYS A 1106 22.58 18.74 2.08
C LYS A 1106 23.10 20.12 1.67
N ARG A 1107 22.29 20.92 0.98
CA ARG A 1107 22.59 22.34 0.71
C ARG A 1107 22.22 23.20 1.92
N PRO A 1108 23.08 24.13 2.39
CA PRO A 1108 22.73 25.02 3.50
C PRO A 1108 21.51 25.89 3.17
N GLY A 1109 20.52 25.92 4.07
CA GLY A 1109 19.29 26.71 3.94
C GLY A 1109 18.11 25.98 3.28
N ASP A 1110 18.36 24.89 2.54
CA ASP A 1110 17.30 24.04 2.01
C ASP A 1110 16.70 23.16 3.12
N LYS A 1111 15.38 22.93 3.06
CA LYS A 1111 14.71 21.92 3.90
C LYS A 1111 14.66 20.58 3.16
N TYR A 1112 14.82 19.48 3.87
CA TYR A 1112 14.80 18.13 3.31
C TYR A 1112 13.84 17.21 4.08
N PRO A 1113 13.18 16.25 3.41
CA PRO A 1113 13.15 16.05 1.96
C PRO A 1113 12.43 17.18 1.21
N ASN A 1114 12.72 17.34 -0.09
CA ASN A 1114 12.04 18.33 -0.95
C ASN A 1114 11.82 17.82 -2.40
N PRO A 1115 10.90 18.45 -3.16
CA PRO A 1115 10.55 18.08 -4.54
C PRO A 1115 11.69 17.98 -5.55
N GLU A 1116 12.76 18.78 -5.38
CA GLU A 1116 13.85 18.90 -6.35
C GLU A 1116 15.00 17.93 -6.05
N PHE A 1117 15.40 17.85 -4.78
CA PHE A 1117 16.58 17.10 -4.33
C PHE A 1117 16.25 15.78 -3.61
N GLY A 1118 14.97 15.44 -3.44
CA GLY A 1118 14.56 14.28 -2.65
C GLY A 1118 15.06 14.40 -1.22
N TYR A 1119 15.74 13.38 -0.71
CA TYR A 1119 16.41 13.48 0.58
C TYR A 1119 17.75 14.24 0.54
N GLY A 1120 18.41 14.40 -0.62
CA GLY A 1120 19.67 15.15 -0.74
C GLY A 1120 20.60 14.68 -1.87
N MET A 1121 21.78 15.29 -1.97
CA MET A 1121 22.79 14.95 -2.96
C MET A 1121 23.55 13.66 -2.58
N LEU A 1122 23.73 12.73 -3.51
CA LEU A 1122 24.47 11.48 -3.27
C LEU A 1122 25.90 11.75 -2.75
N SER A 1123 26.32 11.02 -1.73
CA SER A 1123 27.74 10.96 -1.31
C SER A 1123 28.05 9.59 -0.73
N LEU A 1124 29.00 8.88 -1.35
CA LEU A 1124 29.48 7.61 -0.77
C LEU A 1124 30.31 7.84 0.49
N GLN A 1125 30.95 9.00 0.64
CA GLN A 1125 31.63 9.35 1.89
C GLN A 1125 30.64 9.47 3.04
N GLY A 1126 29.59 10.28 2.89
CA GLY A 1126 28.56 10.41 3.92
C GLY A 1126 27.89 9.07 4.24
N LEU A 1127 27.70 8.20 3.24
CA LEU A 1127 27.18 6.84 3.42
C LEU A 1127 28.10 6.01 4.33
N PHE A 1128 29.39 5.90 4.00
CA PHE A 1128 30.30 5.05 4.77
C PHE A 1128 30.66 5.64 6.14
N GLU A 1129 30.62 6.97 6.30
CA GLU A 1129 30.69 7.62 7.62
C GLU A 1129 29.48 7.25 8.50
N ASN A 1130 28.27 7.23 7.95
CA ASN A 1130 27.05 6.78 8.63
C ASN A 1130 27.02 5.28 8.92
N ILE A 1131 27.67 4.44 8.09
CA ILE A 1131 27.85 3.02 8.39
C ILE A 1131 28.89 2.85 9.50
N ARG A 1132 29.99 3.62 9.47
CA ARG A 1132 31.06 3.53 10.47
C ARG A 1132 30.58 3.84 11.90
N SER A 1133 29.69 4.82 12.07
CA SER A 1133 29.17 5.16 13.40
C SER A 1133 28.37 4.01 14.05
N ILE A 1134 27.77 3.12 13.25
CA ILE A 1134 27.05 1.93 13.73
C ILE A 1134 28.00 0.87 14.31
N TYR A 1135 29.24 0.78 13.81
CA TYR A 1135 30.20 -0.26 14.23
C TYR A 1135 31.11 0.11 15.42
N PHE A 1136 31.17 1.39 15.82
CA PHE A 1136 32.19 1.83 16.78
C PHE A 1136 31.82 1.63 18.26
N GLU A 1137 30.54 1.56 18.63
CA GLU A 1137 30.14 1.41 20.05
C GLU A 1137 30.27 -0.01 20.60
N ASP A 1138 30.18 -1.04 19.74
CA ASP A 1138 30.28 -2.46 20.13
C ASP A 1138 31.70 -2.89 20.58
N THR A 1139 32.68 -1.97 20.52
CA THR A 1139 34.07 -2.20 20.93
C THR A 1139 34.43 -1.72 22.34
N ASN A 1140 33.51 -1.04 23.05
CA ASN A 1140 33.69 -0.70 24.47
C ASN A 1140 33.43 -1.91 25.41
N LYS A 1141 34.04 -3.06 25.09
CA LYS A 1141 34.24 -4.12 26.08
C LYS A 1141 35.18 -3.61 27.17
N VAL A 1142 34.65 -3.53 28.39
CA VAL A 1142 35.40 -3.29 29.61
C VAL A 1142 36.67 -4.17 29.61
N GLN A 1143 37.85 -3.54 29.61
CA GLN A 1143 39.11 -4.25 29.84
C GLN A 1143 39.10 -4.86 31.24
N ASN A 1144 38.78 -6.15 31.31
CA ASN A 1144 38.72 -6.90 32.55
C ASN A 1144 40.15 -7.33 32.92
N LYS A 1145 40.74 -6.72 33.94
CA LYS A 1145 42.20 -6.74 34.20
C LYS A 1145 42.78 -8.09 34.64
N ASP A 1146 41.93 -9.09 34.86
CA ASP A 1146 42.31 -10.36 35.50
C ASP A 1146 42.67 -11.49 34.51
N PHE A 1147 42.48 -11.28 33.20
CA PHE A 1147 42.64 -12.32 32.17
C PHE A 1147 43.37 -11.83 30.92
N ILE A 1148 44.15 -12.72 30.30
CA ILE A 1148 44.57 -12.60 28.89
C ILE A 1148 43.66 -13.51 28.07
N GLU A 1149 43.02 -12.92 27.06
CA GLU A 1149 42.13 -13.62 26.12
C GLU A 1149 42.78 -13.65 24.75
N SER A 1150 42.88 -14.84 24.15
CA SER A 1150 43.55 -15.07 22.87
C SER A 1150 42.77 -16.09 22.04
N LYS A 1151 42.84 -15.94 20.72
CA LYS A 1151 42.13 -16.80 19.76
C LYS A 1151 43.15 -17.48 18.85
N LEU A 1152 43.15 -18.81 18.84
CA LEU A 1152 44.03 -19.62 18.00
C LEU A 1152 43.16 -20.48 17.06
N GLY A 1153 42.91 -19.98 15.85
CA GLY A 1153 41.89 -20.53 14.97
C GLY A 1153 40.49 -20.41 15.59
N ASP A 1154 39.72 -21.50 15.55
CA ASP A 1154 38.37 -21.57 16.11
C ASP A 1154 38.33 -21.77 17.63
N LEU A 1155 39.47 -21.99 18.29
CA LEU A 1155 39.54 -22.17 19.74
C LEU A 1155 39.72 -20.84 20.47
N PHE A 1156 38.81 -20.56 21.41
CA PHE A 1156 38.90 -19.43 22.34
C PHE A 1156 39.63 -19.85 23.61
N ILE A 1157 40.72 -19.16 23.95
CA ILE A 1157 41.56 -19.49 25.11
C ILE A 1157 41.56 -18.30 26.08
N ARG A 1158 41.15 -18.57 27.32
CA ARG A 1158 41.08 -17.60 28.41
C ARG A 1158 42.05 -18.01 29.52
N MET A 1159 43.13 -17.25 29.70
CA MET A 1159 44.15 -17.53 30.72
C MET A 1159 44.05 -16.52 31.86
N PRO A 1160 43.86 -16.94 33.12
CA PRO A 1160 43.96 -16.04 34.26
C PRO A 1160 45.41 -15.57 34.46
N LEU A 1161 45.59 -14.31 34.79
CA LEU A 1161 46.89 -13.78 35.20
C LEU A 1161 47.20 -14.24 36.63
N ASN A 1162 48.16 -15.16 36.79
CA ASN A 1162 48.62 -15.60 38.10
C ASN A 1162 49.51 -14.52 38.75
N LYS A 1163 48.86 -13.62 39.51
CA LYS A 1163 49.39 -12.65 40.50
C LYS A 1163 50.66 -11.86 40.13
#